data_AF-A0A354YZ72-F1
#
_entry.id   AF-A0A354YZ72-F1
#
_cell.length_a   1.000
_cell.length_b   1.000
_cell.length_c   1.000
_cell.angle_alpha   90.00
_cell.angle_beta   90.00
_cell.angle_gamma   90.00
#
_symmetry.space_group_name_H-M   'P 1'
#
loop_
_entity.id
_entity.type
_entity.pdbx_description
1 polymer ?
#
loop_
_entity_poly.entity_id
_entity_poly.type
_entity_poly.pdbx_seq_one_letter_code
_entity_poly.pdbx_strand_id
1 'polypeptide(L)'
;MRFRVVVLFLFLLVFFYPNANDLALAAEKQEKKAVILVMDYIDVADLCQADTPNLHRLVAKSATALINIRTKSRLPSSSYLSLASGNRVGSISNAEFSFNGDEEVRELPNIFIDRDSPPSAGKLYQLFTGLPAPPEGLVNLYIEPLKKYAGKHNPSFTPGQLAALAEDCGLKTAALGNADTINSVDRNIVLLAMNEAGQVDEGDVSANLLEKDKLSLAGVRSRQQILLDKIDDSLKKADIIFVDLGDSSRVEKSRTNCADEVLVRHRKHAIESNDELLGRLLPRLDLQKTMLVILVPNPHKDMVLAGNFGLTAFIMYQPGKEAGLLTSSTTRRSGLVNSSDFLPSILAFFNPESIYQNSSMKVVPATDNSLEKLERDLGFFVRLRAARSPLHYSFIALAFLSIIGVACLACNIRTKWKSFWLFLFYTSLSMPLVFMFLSYSSYPSISWSIIIALAASMLLALLLQLIFRASANAFLFLTAAVALLTLADGLRGSPLMLLSPLGSDAIAGGRFYGIGNDYMGILIASSVIALSLLVAKLRLSSRGRMLIALPSLLLLSFAIGHPAYGANVGGLITALVTTGVLVIYLLEQRLHFKQLLIIGVLAVLGVLLTAFLDNWLNPNPSHAGKTIKLLISNDPGIFLSIIRTKLGILGSTIYHSAWSIVLLLGIIVLACIWRKKPLQALKEAKPEVLPISNTLLIAAATVFLVNDTGVIAAALIFLYLLSYLGILLAEGGDTGGGFFCMPRSSETSPSVPKKIIIGGLLLVCVFGCAKPVQAAETERKPEPRQVIIYMIDKLSINDLSPQTTPYLWKLQEQGGIGLLNTITGGERTSINGCCTISAGKLAVGSSNAHLNYEAGEVLEGEPAADIFARNTGIVPEKDNILISSINVIEKNNSQRNLGQAGRLGDSIHALGLKTAVIGNSDRPGYPNRSGCLLLMDSRGIVDSGAIGPQMCRPGGFNESLLPLQSDYDKMRGQFSILRDNNDVILLEFGDLSRLESMYSSFSLARYREERKNILQRIDGSIRQIQEELLPGDNFIYIISPSPSRNSYIPSALLTP
;
A
#
# COMPACT_ATOMS: atom_id res chain seq x y z
N MET A 1 -2.86 17.43 -67.51
CA MET A 1 -2.43 18.84 -67.50
C MET A 1 -3.01 19.49 -66.26
N ARG A 2 -2.22 19.64 -65.19
CA ARG A 2 -1.32 20.79 -64.92
C ARG A 2 -2.08 22.11 -64.80
N PHE A 3 -2.50 22.41 -63.57
CA PHE A 3 -2.61 23.73 -62.90
C PHE A 3 -3.75 23.64 -61.88
N ARG A 4 -3.49 24.04 -60.62
CA ARG A 4 -4.41 24.21 -59.46
C ARG A 4 -4.15 23.37 -58.20
N VAL A 5 -2.92 22.93 -57.94
CA VAL A 5 -2.53 22.44 -56.59
C VAL A 5 -1.33 23.20 -55.99
N VAL A 6 -0.69 24.11 -56.74
CA VAL A 6 0.52 24.81 -56.27
C VAL A 6 0.22 26.19 -55.63
N VAL A 7 -1.01 26.70 -55.72
CA VAL A 7 -1.35 28.05 -55.21
C VAL A 7 -1.91 28.04 -53.79
N LEU A 8 -2.30 26.89 -53.23
CA LEU A 8 -2.73 26.78 -51.83
C LEU A 8 -1.58 26.52 -50.84
N PHE A 9 -0.40 26.14 -51.34
CA PHE A 9 0.79 25.83 -50.53
C PHE A 9 1.70 27.05 -50.27
N LEU A 10 1.47 28.15 -50.98
CA LEU A 10 2.26 29.40 -50.90
C LEU A 10 1.58 30.52 -50.09
N PHE A 11 0.34 30.32 -49.63
CA PHE A 11 -0.40 31.31 -48.82
C PHE A 11 -0.44 30.97 -47.31
N LEU A 12 0.14 29.83 -46.90
CA LEU A 12 0.23 29.38 -45.50
C LEU A 12 1.66 29.47 -44.92
N LEU A 13 2.55 30.19 -45.61
CA LEU A 13 3.99 30.29 -45.28
C LEU A 13 4.47 31.74 -45.06
N VAL A 14 3.56 32.65 -44.71
CA VAL A 14 3.90 34.06 -44.37
C VAL A 14 3.32 34.53 -43.02
N PHE A 15 2.71 33.64 -42.23
CA PHE A 15 2.47 33.91 -40.81
C PHE A 15 3.11 32.80 -39.98
N PHE A 16 3.84 33.21 -38.95
CA PHE A 16 4.58 32.39 -37.97
C PHE A 16 6.04 32.07 -38.32
N TYR A 17 6.86 33.13 -38.30
CA TYR A 17 8.22 33.05 -37.78
C TYR A 17 8.11 33.08 -36.24
N PRO A 18 8.54 32.05 -35.48
CA PRO A 18 8.85 32.23 -34.08
C PRO A 18 10.30 32.71 -33.97
N ASN A 19 10.47 33.87 -33.36
CA ASN A 19 11.76 34.36 -32.89
C ASN A 19 12.42 33.29 -31.99
N ALA A 20 13.64 32.91 -32.33
CA ALA A 20 14.58 32.35 -31.38
C ALA A 20 15.00 33.49 -30.44
N ASN A 21 14.40 33.53 -29.25
CA ASN A 21 14.93 34.28 -28.12
C ASN A 21 15.28 33.27 -27.04
N ASP A 22 16.52 32.76 -27.11
CA ASP A 22 17.25 32.46 -25.89
C ASP A 22 17.54 33.80 -25.23
N LEU A 23 16.70 34.17 -24.28
CA LEU A 23 16.94 35.29 -23.38
C LEU A 23 16.89 34.75 -21.96
N ALA A 24 18.07 34.43 -21.46
CA ALA A 24 18.37 34.51 -20.03
C ALA A 24 18.18 35.98 -19.61
N LEU A 25 16.93 36.36 -19.36
CA LEU A 25 16.61 37.61 -18.67
C LEU A 25 16.86 37.35 -17.19
N ALA A 26 17.94 37.95 -16.68
CA ALA A 26 18.15 38.13 -15.25
C ALA A 26 16.95 38.93 -14.71
N ALA A 27 15.93 38.20 -14.23
CA ALA A 27 14.81 38.79 -13.54
C ALA A 27 15.37 39.54 -12.33
N GLU A 28 15.02 40.82 -12.24
CA GLU A 28 15.26 41.66 -11.08
C GLU A 28 14.90 40.86 -9.82
N LYS A 29 15.87 40.66 -8.92
CA LYS A 29 15.78 39.75 -7.77
C LYS A 29 14.77 40.33 -6.77
N GLN A 30 13.47 40.17 -7.05
CA GLN A 30 12.43 40.39 -6.06
C GLN A 30 12.75 39.45 -4.89
N GLU A 31 12.85 40.01 -3.68
CA GLU A 31 13.07 39.27 -2.42
C GLU A 31 11.85 38.40 -2.07
N LYS A 32 11.51 37.45 -2.95
CA LYS A 32 10.49 36.45 -2.71
C LYS A 32 11.05 35.39 -1.77
N LYS A 33 10.18 34.79 -0.96
CA LYS A 33 10.50 33.65 -0.09
C LYS A 33 9.46 32.56 -0.23
N ALA A 34 9.86 31.31 -0.07
CA ALA A 34 8.95 30.18 0.05
C ALA A 34 9.23 29.46 1.37
N VAL A 35 8.21 29.36 2.22
CA VAL A 35 8.27 28.66 3.51
C VAL A 35 7.34 27.45 3.43
N ILE A 36 7.89 26.26 3.65
CA ILE A 36 7.17 24.99 3.61
C ILE A 36 7.19 24.39 5.01
N LEU A 37 6.02 24.33 5.64
CA LEU A 37 5.82 23.73 6.95
C LEU A 37 5.34 22.28 6.77
N VAL A 38 6.07 21.34 7.37
CA VAL A 38 5.74 19.93 7.34
C VAL A 38 5.04 19.54 8.64
N MET A 39 3.79 19.09 8.49
CA MET A 39 2.93 18.55 9.54
C MET A 39 2.63 17.09 9.21
N ASP A 40 3.63 16.22 9.32
CA ASP A 40 3.53 14.85 8.83
C ASP A 40 2.55 13.98 9.65
N TYR A 41 2.04 12.89 9.07
CA TYR A 41 1.19 11.90 9.74
C TYR A 41 -0.13 12.42 10.35
N ILE A 42 -0.78 13.37 9.67
CA ILE A 42 -2.04 13.99 10.09
C ILE A 42 -3.15 13.74 9.05
N ASP A 43 -4.36 13.41 9.51
CA ASP A 43 -5.56 13.36 8.66
C ASP A 43 -6.23 14.74 8.55
N VAL A 44 -7.00 14.98 7.49
CA VAL A 44 -7.86 16.16 7.38
C VAL A 44 -8.88 16.19 8.52
N ALA A 45 -9.41 15.03 8.91
CA ALA A 45 -10.32 14.92 10.04
C ALA A 45 -9.65 15.34 11.37
N ASP A 46 -8.37 15.06 11.55
CA ASP A 46 -7.63 15.50 12.73
C ASP A 46 -7.52 17.04 12.77
N LEU A 47 -7.31 17.69 11.62
CA LEU A 47 -7.27 19.15 11.49
C LEU A 47 -8.64 19.80 11.81
N CYS A 48 -9.75 19.16 11.41
CA CYS A 48 -11.11 19.62 11.74
C CYS A 48 -11.45 19.47 13.24
N GLN A 49 -10.88 18.45 13.91
CA GLN A 49 -11.20 18.13 15.32
C GLN A 49 -10.32 18.87 16.33
N ALA A 50 -9.14 19.32 15.92
CA ALA A 50 -8.21 20.12 16.71
C ALA A 50 -8.62 21.60 16.73
N ASP A 51 -8.37 22.29 17.85
CA ASP A 51 -8.58 23.74 17.92
C ASP A 51 -7.44 24.47 17.19
N THR A 52 -7.69 24.84 15.92
CA THR A 52 -6.66 25.40 15.02
C THR A 52 -7.04 26.78 14.44
N PRO A 53 -7.25 27.81 15.28
CA PRO A 53 -7.75 29.10 14.83
C PRO A 53 -6.81 29.82 13.84
N ASN A 54 -5.50 29.62 13.92
CA ASN A 54 -4.55 30.28 13.02
C ASN A 54 -4.54 29.62 11.64
N LEU A 55 -4.63 28.29 11.60
CA LEU A 55 -4.79 27.50 10.38
C LEU A 55 -6.09 27.86 9.67
N HIS A 56 -7.21 27.96 10.39
CA HIS A 56 -8.49 28.37 9.80
C HIS A 56 -8.40 29.78 9.18
N ARG A 57 -7.76 30.74 9.86
CA ARG A 57 -7.50 32.08 9.30
C ARG A 57 -6.61 32.04 8.06
N LEU A 58 -5.62 31.15 8.03
CA LEU A 58 -4.75 30.96 6.88
C LEU A 58 -5.50 30.33 5.71
N VAL A 59 -6.29 29.27 5.94
CA VAL A 59 -7.12 28.58 4.94
C VAL A 59 -8.07 29.55 4.25
N ALA A 60 -8.68 30.48 5.00
CA ALA A 60 -9.55 31.51 4.44
C ALA A 60 -8.88 32.44 3.40
N LYS A 61 -7.53 32.47 3.37
CA LYS A 61 -6.72 33.25 2.43
C LYS A 61 -5.90 32.37 1.48
N SER A 62 -6.00 31.05 1.60
CA SER A 62 -5.15 30.10 0.91
C SER A 62 -5.94 29.24 -0.06
N ALA A 63 -5.22 28.58 -0.95
CA ALA A 63 -5.79 27.54 -1.78
C ALA A 63 -5.58 26.16 -1.14
N THR A 64 -6.61 25.31 -1.18
CA THR A 64 -6.57 23.98 -0.52
C THR A 64 -6.80 22.84 -1.51
N ALA A 65 -6.20 21.68 -1.24
CA ALA A 65 -6.45 20.43 -1.95
C ALA A 65 -6.04 19.20 -1.13
N LEU A 66 -6.49 18.04 -1.59
CA LEU A 66 -5.85 16.76 -1.28
C LEU A 66 -4.67 16.55 -2.23
N ILE A 67 -3.50 16.18 -1.71
CA ILE A 67 -2.33 15.82 -2.51
C ILE A 67 -2.16 14.31 -2.61
N ASN A 68 -1.92 13.80 -3.82
CA ASN A 68 -1.55 12.40 -4.01
C ASN A 68 -0.04 12.18 -3.83
N ILE A 69 0.33 11.56 -2.72
CA ILE A 69 1.71 11.27 -2.26
C ILE A 69 2.10 9.81 -2.49
N ARG A 70 1.59 9.17 -3.55
CA ARG A 70 1.86 7.76 -3.79
C ARG A 70 3.32 7.53 -4.23
N THR A 71 4.03 6.67 -3.51
CA THR A 71 5.46 6.34 -3.71
C THR A 71 5.71 4.92 -4.29
N LYS A 72 6.94 4.60 -4.73
CA LYS A 72 7.30 3.24 -5.24
C LYS A 72 7.65 2.25 -4.12
N SER A 73 8.15 2.71 -2.97
CA SER A 73 8.42 1.87 -1.80
C SER A 73 7.55 2.31 -0.61
N ARG A 74 7.52 1.52 0.47
CA ARG A 74 6.70 1.80 1.67
C ARG A 74 7.45 2.59 2.75
N LEU A 75 8.67 3.04 2.45
CA LEU A 75 9.48 3.81 3.40
C LEU A 75 9.01 5.28 3.45
N PRO A 76 8.85 5.90 4.63
CA PRO A 76 8.40 7.29 4.76
C PRO A 76 9.24 8.30 3.96
N SER A 77 10.57 8.09 3.94
CA SER A 77 11.53 8.89 3.17
C SER A 77 11.24 8.94 1.66
N SER A 78 10.47 7.99 1.14
CA SER A 78 10.08 7.96 -0.27
C SER A 78 9.13 9.09 -0.66
N SER A 79 8.30 9.56 0.28
CA SER A 79 7.33 10.63 0.02
C SER A 79 8.06 11.98 -0.12
N TYR A 80 9.01 12.23 0.78
CA TYR A 80 9.92 13.38 0.72
C TYR A 80 10.72 13.39 -0.60
N LEU A 81 11.35 12.27 -0.96
CA LEU A 81 12.08 12.17 -2.24
C LEU A 81 11.17 12.31 -3.46
N SER A 82 9.92 11.84 -3.41
CA SER A 82 8.99 11.97 -4.55
C SER A 82 8.57 13.41 -4.79
N LEU A 83 8.34 14.15 -3.71
CA LEU A 83 8.10 15.59 -3.77
C LEU A 83 9.33 16.35 -4.30
N ALA A 84 10.53 16.02 -3.78
CA ALA A 84 11.80 16.65 -4.16
C ALA A 84 12.28 16.33 -5.59
N SER A 85 11.83 15.22 -6.17
CA SER A 85 12.19 14.81 -7.54
C SER A 85 11.08 15.10 -8.57
N GLY A 86 9.94 15.62 -8.13
CA GLY A 86 8.78 15.85 -8.99
C GLY A 86 8.23 14.58 -9.66
N ASN A 87 8.54 13.39 -9.12
CA ASN A 87 8.14 12.11 -9.70
C ASN A 87 7.94 11.05 -8.61
N ARG A 88 7.16 10.00 -8.91
CA ARG A 88 6.96 8.88 -7.99
C ARG A 88 8.22 8.03 -7.88
N VAL A 89 8.91 8.08 -6.74
CA VAL A 89 10.17 7.36 -6.49
C VAL A 89 10.10 6.49 -5.22
N GLY A 90 11.14 5.69 -4.99
CA GLY A 90 11.32 4.91 -3.77
C GLY A 90 12.58 5.37 -3.05
N SER A 91 12.70 4.99 -1.77
CA SER A 91 13.88 5.27 -0.96
C SER A 91 14.58 3.99 -0.47
N ILE A 92 15.66 4.17 0.28
CA ILE A 92 16.39 3.13 1.03
C ILE A 92 16.18 3.33 2.54
N SER A 93 16.47 2.28 3.33
CA SER A 93 16.53 2.41 4.79
C SER A 93 17.61 3.42 5.20
N ASN A 94 17.35 4.16 6.28
CA ASN A 94 18.24 5.18 6.86
C ASN A 94 18.48 6.41 5.97
N ALA A 95 17.69 6.62 4.92
CA ALA A 95 17.78 7.82 4.09
C ALA A 95 17.57 9.12 4.91
N GLU A 96 16.86 9.03 6.03
CA GLU A 96 16.58 10.10 6.99
C GLU A 96 17.80 10.55 7.82
N PHE A 97 18.93 9.84 7.77
CA PHE A 97 20.15 10.14 8.53
C PHE A 97 20.90 11.34 7.94
N SER A 98 20.42 12.52 8.32
CA SER A 98 20.97 13.82 7.95
C SER A 98 21.38 14.60 9.20
N PHE A 99 22.43 15.39 9.12
CA PHE A 99 23.02 16.01 10.31
C PHE A 99 23.55 17.41 9.99
N ASN A 100 23.67 18.24 11.02
CA ASN A 100 24.51 19.43 10.95
C ASN A 100 25.97 19.00 10.76
N GLY A 101 26.74 19.74 9.95
CA GLY A 101 28.12 19.34 9.61
C GLY A 101 29.05 19.18 10.82
N ASP A 102 28.85 19.98 11.87
CA ASP A 102 29.59 19.97 13.12
C ASP A 102 29.03 19.00 14.18
N GLU A 103 27.86 18.39 13.93
CA GLU A 103 27.20 17.50 14.88
C GLU A 103 27.95 16.17 15.04
N GLU A 104 28.14 15.75 16.29
CA GLU A 104 28.77 14.47 16.62
C GLU A 104 27.82 13.28 16.36
N VAL A 105 28.27 12.33 15.54
CA VAL A 105 27.50 11.13 15.20
C VAL A 105 27.97 9.98 16.07
N ARG A 106 27.17 9.61 17.06
CA ARG A 106 27.48 8.53 18.02
C ARG A 106 27.22 7.13 17.49
N GLU A 107 26.29 7.01 16.56
CA GLU A 107 25.93 5.74 15.96
C GLU A 107 25.53 5.97 14.52
N LEU A 108 26.05 5.11 13.64
CA LEU A 108 25.64 5.03 12.25
C LEU A 108 25.30 3.56 11.94
N PRO A 109 24.03 3.23 11.65
CA PRO A 109 23.58 1.84 11.60
C PRO A 109 24.39 1.01 10.60
N ASN A 110 24.84 -0.16 11.06
CA ASN A 110 25.70 -1.10 10.33
C ASN A 110 27.13 -0.60 10.04
N ILE A 111 27.55 0.54 10.58
CA ILE A 111 28.90 1.10 10.39
C ILE A 111 29.65 1.15 11.73
N PHE A 112 29.17 1.93 12.71
CA PHE A 112 29.82 2.03 14.02
C PHE A 112 28.85 2.49 15.12
N ILE A 113 29.25 2.23 16.37
CA ILE A 113 28.70 2.85 17.59
C ILE A 113 29.92 3.33 18.39
N ASP A 114 30.09 4.63 18.55
CA ASP A 114 31.20 5.26 19.27
C ASP A 114 30.64 6.36 20.18
N ARG A 115 30.74 6.13 21.49
CA ARG A 115 30.24 7.06 22.51
C ARG A 115 31.36 7.88 23.15
N ASP A 116 32.62 7.50 22.95
CA ASP A 116 33.77 8.06 23.66
C ASP A 116 34.48 9.13 22.82
N SER A 117 34.48 9.00 21.50
CA SER A 117 35.08 9.99 20.59
C SER A 117 34.35 10.04 19.23
N PRO A 118 33.04 10.38 19.24
CA PRO A 118 32.22 10.36 18.04
C PRO A 118 32.77 11.31 16.95
N PRO A 119 32.90 10.86 15.70
CA PRO A 119 33.26 11.75 14.61
C PRO A 119 32.14 12.73 14.29
N SER A 120 32.49 13.96 13.88
CA SER A 120 31.52 14.93 13.34
C SER A 120 30.93 14.43 12.02
N ALA A 121 29.65 14.68 11.77
CA ALA A 121 28.95 14.28 10.55
C ALA A 121 29.64 14.79 9.29
N GLY A 122 30.21 16.01 9.31
CA GLY A 122 30.93 16.58 8.17
C GLY A 122 32.19 15.80 7.79
N LYS A 123 32.91 15.25 8.77
CA LYS A 123 34.06 14.35 8.53
C LYS A 123 33.61 13.02 7.93
N LEU A 124 32.52 12.45 8.44
CA LEU A 124 31.93 11.22 7.87
C LEU A 124 31.44 11.43 6.44
N TYR A 125 30.76 12.55 6.20
CA TYR A 125 30.30 12.94 4.88
C TYR A 125 31.48 13.08 3.90
N GLN A 126 32.55 13.78 4.30
CA GLN A 126 33.77 13.88 3.49
C GLN A 126 34.42 12.52 3.25
N LEU A 127 34.43 11.63 4.23
CA LEU A 127 34.94 10.27 4.09
C LEU A 127 34.13 9.46 3.05
N PHE A 128 32.80 9.59 3.05
CA PHE A 128 31.93 8.81 2.16
C PHE A 128 31.80 9.38 0.75
N THR A 129 31.84 10.70 0.61
CA THR A 129 31.58 11.40 -0.66
C THR A 129 32.83 11.99 -1.31
N GLY A 130 33.88 12.23 -0.53
CA GLY A 130 35.06 13.00 -0.94
C GLY A 130 34.84 14.52 -0.94
N LEU A 131 33.64 15.01 -0.61
CA LEU A 131 33.28 16.43 -0.62
C LEU A 131 33.31 17.03 0.79
N PRO A 132 33.79 18.27 0.97
CA PRO A 132 33.71 18.94 2.27
C PRO A 132 32.24 19.26 2.61
N ALA A 133 31.88 19.17 3.88
CA ALA A 133 30.58 19.64 4.36
C ALA A 133 30.50 21.18 4.32
N PRO A 134 29.32 21.77 4.08
CA PRO A 134 29.16 23.22 4.17
C PRO A 134 29.35 23.69 5.63
N PRO A 135 29.99 24.86 5.88
CA PRO A 135 30.34 25.30 7.24
C PRO A 135 29.17 25.45 8.22
N GLU A 136 28.02 25.93 7.75
CA GLU A 136 26.78 26.11 8.54
C GLU A 136 25.63 25.23 8.00
N GLY A 137 25.98 24.27 7.15
CA GLY A 137 25.02 23.48 6.39
C GLY A 137 24.76 22.09 6.95
N LEU A 138 23.90 21.39 6.23
CA LEU A 138 23.49 20.03 6.56
C LEU A 138 24.05 19.05 5.53
N VAL A 139 24.28 17.82 5.98
CA VAL A 139 24.75 16.73 5.13
C VAL A 139 23.90 15.47 5.31
N ASN A 140 23.60 14.79 4.22
CA ASN A 140 22.98 13.47 4.22
C ASN A 140 24.07 12.38 4.11
N LEU A 141 24.20 11.54 5.14
CA LEU A 141 25.26 10.51 5.17
C LEU A 141 24.99 9.33 4.24
N TYR A 142 23.76 9.20 3.73
CA TYR A 142 23.32 8.09 2.86
C TYR A 142 23.13 8.52 1.39
N ILE A 143 23.65 9.68 0.98
CA ILE A 143 23.48 10.21 -0.38
C ILE A 143 24.06 9.26 -1.45
N GLU A 144 25.22 8.66 -1.22
CA GLU A 144 25.86 7.76 -2.19
C GLU A 144 25.08 6.44 -2.37
N PRO A 145 24.64 5.75 -1.31
CA PRO A 145 23.65 4.68 -1.42
C PRO A 145 22.36 5.10 -2.14
N LEU A 146 21.84 6.30 -1.86
CA LEU A 146 20.63 6.84 -2.52
C LEU A 146 20.84 7.02 -4.02
N LYS A 147 21.95 7.63 -4.47
CA LYS A 147 22.30 7.76 -5.89
C LYS A 147 22.39 6.40 -6.58
N LYS A 148 23.05 5.43 -5.95
CA LYS A 148 23.16 4.06 -6.46
C LYS A 148 21.80 3.37 -6.56
N TYR A 149 20.91 3.60 -5.60
CA TYR A 149 19.54 3.10 -5.66
C TYR A 149 18.76 3.77 -6.81
N ALA A 150 18.86 5.09 -6.93
CA ALA A 150 18.13 5.88 -7.90
C ALA A 150 18.51 5.52 -9.35
N GLY A 151 19.80 5.30 -9.62
CA GLY A 151 20.31 4.87 -10.92
C GLY A 151 19.92 3.43 -11.33
N LYS A 152 19.55 2.57 -10.37
CA LYS A 152 19.13 1.18 -10.64
C LYS A 152 17.64 1.04 -10.97
N HIS A 153 16.83 2.07 -10.70
CA HIS A 153 15.38 2.01 -10.90
C HIS A 153 14.99 2.64 -12.22
N ASN A 154 13.85 2.20 -12.77
CA ASN A 154 13.33 2.71 -14.04
C ASN A 154 11.93 3.37 -13.86
N PRO A 155 11.71 4.59 -14.40
CA PRO A 155 12.76 5.53 -14.79
C PRO A 155 13.69 5.83 -13.62
N SER A 156 14.95 6.09 -13.94
CA SER A 156 15.91 6.61 -12.97
C SER A 156 15.46 8.00 -12.51
N PHE A 157 15.96 8.41 -11.36
CA PHE A 157 15.68 9.72 -10.80
C PHE A 157 16.94 10.26 -10.13
N THR A 158 16.95 11.56 -9.85
CA THR A 158 18.07 12.20 -9.17
C THR A 158 17.63 12.68 -7.79
N PRO A 159 18.20 12.14 -6.69
CA PRO A 159 17.99 12.70 -5.37
C PRO A 159 18.46 14.17 -5.33
N GLY A 160 17.69 15.04 -4.66
CA GLY A 160 18.04 16.46 -4.50
C GLY A 160 17.77 17.36 -5.71
N GLN A 161 16.95 16.91 -6.66
CA GLN A 161 16.64 17.64 -7.89
C GLN A 161 16.00 19.02 -7.65
N LEU A 162 15.11 19.15 -6.66
CA LEU A 162 14.47 20.44 -6.34
C LEU A 162 15.51 21.51 -6.00
N ALA A 163 16.44 21.20 -5.09
CA ALA A 163 17.45 22.16 -4.65
C ALA A 163 18.47 22.44 -5.75
N ALA A 164 18.89 21.43 -6.52
CA ALA A 164 19.77 21.63 -7.67
C ALA A 164 19.15 22.60 -8.71
N LEU A 165 17.86 22.44 -9.02
CA LEU A 165 17.16 23.37 -9.92
C LEU A 165 16.95 24.76 -9.30
N ALA A 166 16.85 24.86 -7.98
CA ALA A 166 16.79 26.13 -7.27
C ALA A 166 18.16 26.84 -7.32
N GLU A 167 19.25 26.11 -7.10
CA GLU A 167 20.64 26.60 -7.22
C GLU A 167 20.93 27.09 -8.66
N ASP A 168 20.48 26.38 -9.68
CA ASP A 168 20.56 26.80 -11.09
C ASP A 168 19.84 28.14 -11.33
N CYS A 169 18.81 28.43 -10.54
CA CYS A 169 18.09 29.72 -10.56
C CYS A 169 18.70 30.78 -9.61
N GLY A 170 19.83 30.48 -8.97
CA GLY A 170 20.49 31.36 -8.00
C GLY A 170 19.75 31.50 -6.66
N LEU A 171 18.90 30.53 -6.32
CA LEU A 171 18.14 30.45 -5.07
C LEU A 171 18.84 29.52 -4.08
N LYS A 172 18.72 29.84 -2.79
CA LYS A 172 19.27 29.00 -1.70
C LYS A 172 18.18 28.25 -0.93
N THR A 173 18.47 27.02 -0.53
CA THR A 173 17.57 26.20 0.29
C THR A 173 18.05 26.13 1.75
N ALA A 174 17.11 26.00 2.69
CA ALA A 174 17.39 25.72 4.09
C ALA A 174 16.44 24.63 4.63
N ALA A 175 16.91 23.85 5.61
CA ALA A 175 16.10 22.86 6.32
C ALA A 175 16.22 23.05 7.84
N LEU A 176 15.08 23.09 8.51
CA LEU A 176 14.97 23.34 9.94
C LEU A 176 14.06 22.30 10.61
N GLY A 177 14.35 21.98 11.85
CA GLY A 177 13.53 21.06 12.64
C GLY A 177 13.82 19.60 12.34
N ASN A 178 13.25 18.72 13.15
CA ASN A 178 13.38 17.28 13.00
C ASN A 178 12.17 16.57 13.61
N ALA A 179 12.12 15.26 13.41
CA ALA A 179 11.17 14.35 14.03
C ALA A 179 11.89 13.32 14.92
N ASP A 180 13.08 13.64 15.42
CA ASP A 180 13.87 12.75 16.29
C ASP A 180 13.06 12.40 17.55
N THR A 181 13.20 11.16 18.00
CA THR A 181 12.74 10.72 19.32
C THR A 181 13.95 10.50 20.21
N ILE A 182 13.75 10.19 21.50
CA ILE A 182 14.87 9.89 22.39
C ILE A 182 15.73 8.69 21.93
N ASN A 183 15.18 7.82 21.07
CA ASN A 183 15.82 6.56 20.65
C ASN A 183 16.02 6.45 19.12
N SER A 184 15.63 7.45 18.33
CA SER A 184 15.73 7.34 16.87
C SER A 184 15.88 8.71 16.20
N VAL A 185 16.70 8.74 15.15
CA VAL A 185 16.89 9.91 14.28
C VAL A 185 15.89 9.86 13.13
N ASP A 186 15.25 10.99 12.84
CA ASP A 186 14.46 11.21 11.64
C ASP A 186 14.48 12.67 11.25
N ARG A 187 15.23 12.93 10.19
CA ARG A 187 15.46 14.25 9.63
C ARG A 187 15.16 14.21 8.14
N ASN A 188 14.05 13.55 7.79
CA ASN A 188 13.56 13.43 6.41
C ASN A 188 13.38 14.78 5.71
N ILE A 189 13.18 15.87 6.46
CA ILE A 189 13.09 17.24 5.92
C ILE A 189 14.28 17.63 5.03
N VAL A 190 15.48 17.12 5.34
CA VAL A 190 16.68 17.38 4.54
C VAL A 190 16.57 16.80 3.13
N LEU A 191 15.81 15.71 2.94
CA LEU A 191 15.59 15.13 1.61
C LEU A 191 14.80 16.04 0.67
N LEU A 192 14.04 17.01 1.19
CA LEU A 192 13.36 18.05 0.40
C LEU A 192 14.29 19.20 0.03
N ALA A 193 15.24 19.53 0.92
CA ALA A 193 16.09 20.71 0.83
C ALA A 193 17.46 20.46 0.20
N MET A 194 17.95 19.22 0.21
CA MET A 194 19.32 18.89 -0.22
C MET A 194 19.48 18.92 -1.74
N ASN A 195 20.66 19.29 -2.21
CA ASN A 195 21.06 19.18 -3.61
C ASN A 195 21.53 17.75 -3.98
N GLU A 196 22.00 17.56 -5.21
CA GLU A 196 22.45 16.24 -5.68
C GLU A 196 23.68 15.72 -4.93
N ALA A 197 24.46 16.61 -4.29
CA ALA A 197 25.56 16.22 -3.41
C ALA A 197 25.06 15.78 -2.02
N GLY A 198 23.78 15.92 -1.71
CA GLY A 198 23.23 15.62 -0.39
C GLY A 198 23.56 16.70 0.64
N GLN A 199 23.79 17.94 0.19
CA GLN A 199 24.12 19.09 1.02
C GLN A 199 22.95 20.08 1.06
N VAL A 200 22.79 20.78 2.18
CA VAL A 200 21.94 21.97 2.31
C VAL A 200 22.83 23.10 2.80
N ASP A 201 22.72 24.28 2.20
CA ASP A 201 23.59 25.43 2.49
C ASP A 201 23.52 25.88 3.96
N GLU A 202 22.31 25.89 4.53
CA GLU A 202 22.02 26.40 5.86
C GLU A 202 20.95 25.53 6.53
N GLY A 203 21.08 25.30 7.83
CA GLY A 203 19.99 24.71 8.59
C GLY A 203 20.35 24.25 9.98
N ASP A 204 19.36 23.78 10.71
CA ASP A 204 19.53 23.12 12.01
C ASP A 204 18.49 22.02 12.12
N VAL A 205 18.95 20.78 12.16
CA VAL A 205 18.12 19.59 12.35
C VAL A 205 18.58 18.80 13.58
N SER A 206 19.49 19.37 14.36
CA SER A 206 20.11 18.73 15.50
C SER A 206 19.15 18.55 16.67
N ALA A 207 19.54 17.70 17.63
CA ALA A 207 18.78 17.51 18.87
C ALA A 207 18.68 18.77 19.75
N ASN A 208 19.42 19.85 19.44
CA ASN A 208 19.34 21.13 20.16
C ASN A 208 17.97 21.80 20.03
N LEU A 209 17.22 21.46 18.98
CA LEU A 209 15.85 21.91 18.77
C LEU A 209 14.83 21.18 19.66
N LEU A 210 15.27 20.29 20.55
CA LEU A 210 14.39 19.45 21.37
C LEU A 210 14.57 19.69 22.87
N GLU A 211 13.46 19.64 23.60
CA GLU A 211 13.44 19.58 25.05
C GLU A 211 12.84 18.27 25.54
N LYS A 212 13.35 17.78 26.67
CA LYS A 212 12.81 16.59 27.32
C LYS A 212 11.45 16.92 27.91
N ASP A 213 10.46 16.10 27.59
CA ASP A 213 9.11 16.21 28.13
C ASP A 213 8.61 14.82 28.49
N LYS A 214 8.45 14.56 29.79
CA LYS A 214 7.98 13.28 30.31
C LYS A 214 6.51 13.00 29.97
N LEU A 215 5.75 14.04 29.61
CA LEU A 215 4.35 13.94 29.19
C LEU A 215 4.20 13.80 27.68
N SER A 216 5.28 13.94 26.90
CA SER A 216 5.27 13.63 25.47
C SER A 216 5.49 12.14 25.22
N LEU A 217 4.75 11.55 24.28
CA LEU A 217 4.87 10.12 23.92
C LEU A 217 6.26 9.74 23.40
N ALA A 218 7.05 10.71 22.90
CA ALA A 218 8.42 10.46 22.42
C ALA A 218 9.49 10.80 23.49
N GLY A 219 9.09 11.21 24.70
CA GLY A 219 9.98 11.69 25.76
C GLY A 219 10.61 13.05 25.48
N VAL A 220 10.34 13.64 24.32
CA VAL A 220 10.84 14.93 23.86
C VAL A 220 9.76 15.65 23.06
N ARG A 221 9.87 16.97 22.96
CA ARG A 221 9.06 17.82 22.08
C ARG A 221 9.90 18.93 21.46
N SER A 222 9.37 19.57 20.41
CA SER A 222 10.03 20.69 19.75
C SER A 222 10.17 21.92 20.66
N ARG A 223 11.37 22.51 20.74
CA ARG A 223 11.61 23.83 21.36
C ARG A 223 11.15 24.94 20.42
N GLN A 224 9.86 25.22 20.45
CA GLN A 224 9.21 26.14 19.51
C GLN A 224 9.88 27.52 19.40
N GLN A 225 10.34 28.10 20.53
CA GLN A 225 11.00 29.41 20.48
C GLN A 225 12.33 29.36 19.72
N ILE A 226 13.16 28.34 19.96
CA ILE A 226 14.44 28.19 19.27
C ILE A 226 14.20 27.93 17.77
N LEU A 227 13.19 27.11 17.45
CA LEU A 227 12.82 26.87 16.05
C LEU A 227 12.39 28.16 15.35
N LEU A 228 11.58 29.01 16.00
CA LEU A 228 11.20 30.32 15.46
C LEU A 228 12.40 31.24 15.22
N ASP A 229 13.33 31.28 16.17
CA ASP A 229 14.53 32.13 16.05
C ASP A 229 15.42 31.64 14.87
N LYS A 230 15.54 30.32 14.69
CA LYS A 230 16.22 29.73 13.53
C LYS A 230 15.51 29.99 12.20
N ILE A 231 14.18 30.05 12.18
CA ILE A 231 13.41 30.47 11.01
C ILE A 231 13.73 31.92 10.65
N ASP A 232 13.77 32.82 11.63
CA ASP A 232 14.10 34.24 11.41
C ASP A 232 15.51 34.43 10.83
N ASP A 233 16.48 33.63 11.29
CA ASP A 233 17.83 33.64 10.73
C ASP A 233 17.87 33.06 9.31
N SER A 234 17.13 31.98 9.05
CA SER A 234 17.05 31.37 7.72
C SER A 234 16.35 32.27 6.71
N LEU A 235 15.35 33.07 7.12
CA LEU A 235 14.68 34.07 6.27
C LEU A 235 15.66 35.11 5.69
N LYS A 236 16.77 35.38 6.38
CA LYS A 236 17.83 36.30 5.92
C LYS A 236 18.80 35.62 4.95
N LYS A 237 19.01 34.31 5.08
CA LYS A 237 20.09 33.57 4.40
C LYS A 237 19.63 32.71 3.21
N ALA A 238 18.38 32.23 3.22
CA ALA A 238 17.85 31.28 2.25
C ALA A 238 16.54 31.77 1.63
N ASP A 239 16.23 31.29 0.43
CA ASP A 239 15.05 31.69 -0.35
C ASP A 239 13.89 30.68 -0.21
N ILE A 240 14.23 29.40 -0.09
CA ILE A 240 13.29 28.30 0.11
C ILE A 240 13.61 27.62 1.45
N ILE A 241 12.69 27.68 2.40
CA ILE A 241 12.90 27.21 3.77
C ILE A 241 11.92 26.08 4.06
N PHE A 242 12.46 24.90 4.33
CA PHE A 242 11.70 23.72 4.74
C PHE A 242 11.77 23.57 6.26
N VAL A 243 10.63 23.47 6.92
CA VAL A 243 10.54 23.38 8.38
C VAL A 243 9.74 22.15 8.77
N ASP A 244 10.37 21.22 9.49
CA ASP A 244 9.68 20.09 10.12
C ASP A 244 9.25 20.46 11.54
N LEU A 245 7.94 20.44 11.79
CA LEU A 245 7.40 20.74 13.11
C LEU A 245 7.58 19.56 14.09
N GLY A 246 7.71 18.33 13.56
CA GLY A 246 8.20 17.15 14.27
C GLY A 246 7.22 16.45 15.22
N ASP A 247 6.38 17.19 15.95
CA ASP A 247 5.62 16.60 17.08
C ASP A 247 4.56 15.59 16.64
N SER A 248 3.90 15.79 15.49
CA SER A 248 2.96 14.80 14.94
C SER A 248 3.66 13.51 14.50
N SER A 249 4.85 13.62 13.92
CA SER A 249 5.71 12.49 13.55
C SER A 249 6.18 11.70 14.77
N ARG A 250 6.57 12.39 15.85
CA ARG A 250 6.93 11.78 17.13
C ARG A 250 5.78 10.98 17.73
N VAL A 251 4.56 11.55 17.71
CA VAL A 251 3.34 10.85 18.15
C VAL A 251 3.13 9.56 17.34
N GLU A 252 3.21 9.63 16.01
CA GLU A 252 2.99 8.45 15.15
C GLU A 252 4.04 7.36 15.38
N LYS A 253 5.32 7.72 15.59
CA LYS A 253 6.38 6.74 15.90
C LYS A 253 6.18 6.06 17.24
N SER A 254 5.69 6.80 18.23
CA SER A 254 5.41 6.26 19.57
C SER A 254 4.11 5.46 19.65
N ARG A 255 3.31 5.38 18.57
CA ARG A 255 2.07 4.60 18.49
C ARG A 255 2.17 3.18 19.03
N THR A 256 3.29 2.51 18.78
CA THR A 256 3.48 1.10 19.16
C THR A 256 3.34 0.89 20.68
N ASN A 257 3.69 1.92 21.46
CA ASN A 257 3.67 1.90 22.93
C ASN A 257 2.47 2.65 23.52
N CYS A 258 1.51 3.09 22.71
CA CYS A 258 0.40 3.96 23.13
C CYS A 258 -0.97 3.31 22.87
N ALA A 259 -1.91 3.49 23.80
CA ALA A 259 -3.32 3.16 23.59
C ALA A 259 -3.93 4.07 22.52
N ASP A 260 -4.89 3.56 21.73
CA ASP A 260 -5.38 4.27 20.54
C ASP A 260 -6.11 5.58 20.90
N GLU A 261 -6.88 5.61 22.00
CA GLU A 261 -7.53 6.85 22.50
C GLU A 261 -6.54 7.90 23.02
N VAL A 262 -5.44 7.44 23.61
CA VAL A 262 -4.36 8.33 24.10
C VAL A 262 -3.61 8.89 22.89
N LEU A 263 -3.38 8.06 21.87
CA LEU A 263 -2.71 8.48 20.65
C LEU A 263 -3.49 9.58 19.92
N VAL A 264 -4.81 9.44 19.79
CA VAL A 264 -5.68 10.47 19.19
C VAL A 264 -5.58 11.79 19.96
N ARG A 265 -5.60 11.74 21.31
CA ARG A 265 -5.42 12.93 22.15
C ARG A 265 -4.06 13.60 21.95
N HIS A 266 -2.97 12.83 21.94
CA HIS A 266 -1.63 13.39 21.71
C HIS A 266 -1.47 13.94 20.29
N ARG A 267 -2.07 13.30 19.28
CA ARG A 267 -2.06 13.81 17.91
C ARG A 267 -2.81 15.13 17.81
N LYS A 268 -3.98 15.23 18.44
CA LYS A 268 -4.75 16.48 18.56
C LYS A 268 -3.92 17.57 19.23
N HIS A 269 -3.30 17.30 20.38
CA HIS A 269 -2.44 18.28 21.06
C HIS A 269 -1.23 18.70 20.21
N ALA A 270 -0.62 17.78 19.46
CA ALA A 270 0.49 18.12 18.55
C ALA A 270 0.04 19.06 17.42
N ILE A 271 -1.17 18.86 16.88
CA ILE A 271 -1.75 19.76 15.86
C ILE A 271 -2.05 21.14 16.45
N GLU A 272 -2.64 21.21 17.64
CA GLU A 272 -2.93 22.48 18.35
C GLU A 272 -1.64 23.25 18.67
N SER A 273 -0.61 22.54 19.12
CA SER A 273 0.72 23.13 19.37
C SER A 273 1.37 23.67 18.09
N ASN A 274 1.21 22.96 16.97
CA ASN A 274 1.67 23.42 15.66
C ASN A 274 0.88 24.64 15.16
N ASP A 275 -0.42 24.74 15.45
CA ASP A 275 -1.24 25.91 15.15
C ASP A 275 -0.79 27.15 15.94
N GLU A 276 -0.46 26.99 17.22
CA GLU A 276 0.09 28.06 18.05
C GLU A 276 1.41 28.59 17.46
N LEU A 277 2.29 27.68 17.07
CA LEU A 277 3.55 28.01 16.40
C LEU A 277 3.30 28.76 15.08
N LEU A 278 2.34 28.30 14.27
CA LEU A 278 1.92 28.98 13.04
C LEU A 278 1.42 30.42 13.34
N GLY A 279 0.60 30.59 14.38
CA GLY A 279 0.11 31.91 14.82
C GLY A 279 1.23 32.88 15.20
N ARG A 280 2.34 32.37 15.75
CA ARG A 280 3.54 33.15 16.11
C ARG A 280 4.47 33.40 14.92
N LEU A 281 4.46 32.52 13.92
CA LEU A 281 5.24 32.64 12.69
C LEU A 281 4.62 33.65 11.71
N LEU A 282 3.30 33.63 11.53
CA LEU A 282 2.61 34.46 10.52
C LEU A 282 2.96 35.96 10.59
N PRO A 283 3.03 36.60 11.77
CA PRO A 283 3.43 38.02 11.88
C PRO A 283 4.89 38.30 11.49
N ARG A 284 5.75 37.28 11.44
CA ARG A 284 7.17 37.39 11.07
C ARG A 284 7.40 37.30 9.56
N LEU A 285 6.41 36.84 8.80
CA LEU A 285 6.49 36.67 7.35
C LEU A 285 5.96 37.91 6.60
N ASP A 286 6.70 38.38 5.59
CA ASP A 286 6.15 39.33 4.61
C ASP A 286 5.23 38.57 3.63
N LEU A 287 3.94 38.49 3.96
CA LEU A 287 2.94 37.79 3.15
C LEU A 287 2.69 38.43 1.77
N GLN A 288 3.23 39.63 1.48
CA GLN A 288 3.19 40.19 0.13
C GLN A 288 4.25 39.57 -0.79
N LYS A 289 5.29 38.94 -0.22
CA LYS A 289 6.41 38.35 -0.96
C LYS A 289 6.66 36.87 -0.64
N THR A 290 5.95 36.32 0.35
CA THR A 290 6.21 34.97 0.86
C THR A 290 5.10 33.99 0.46
N MET A 291 5.45 32.94 -0.27
CA MET A 291 4.62 31.73 -0.41
C MET A 291 4.72 30.91 0.87
N LEU A 292 3.58 30.46 1.40
CA LEU A 292 3.53 29.57 2.57
C LEU A 292 2.79 28.29 2.20
N VAL A 293 3.39 27.14 2.47
CA VAL A 293 2.82 25.81 2.20
C VAL A 293 2.73 25.02 3.50
N ILE A 294 1.57 24.40 3.74
CA ILE A 294 1.43 23.34 4.75
C ILE A 294 1.33 22.02 4.02
N LEU A 295 2.27 21.13 4.31
CA LEU A 295 2.48 19.87 3.62
C LEU A 295 2.39 18.71 4.62
N VAL A 296 1.68 17.65 4.22
CA VAL A 296 1.58 16.39 4.97
C VAL A 296 2.12 15.26 4.08
N PRO A 297 3.42 14.90 4.17
CA PRO A 297 4.07 13.96 3.27
C PRO A 297 3.60 12.50 3.39
N ASN A 298 3.13 12.06 4.56
CA ASN A 298 2.75 10.68 4.82
C ASN A 298 1.40 10.58 5.56
N PRO A 299 0.55 9.61 5.20
CA PRO A 299 -0.62 9.27 6.00
C PRO A 299 -0.21 8.48 7.26
N HIS A 300 -0.90 8.68 8.38
CA HIS A 300 -0.70 7.83 9.57
C HIS A 300 -1.31 6.45 9.41
N LYS A 301 -0.96 5.52 10.30
CA LYS A 301 -1.35 4.10 10.18
C LYS A 301 -2.86 3.87 10.09
N ASP A 302 -3.68 4.61 10.86
CA ASP A 302 -5.14 4.43 10.82
C ASP A 302 -5.73 4.82 9.45
N MET A 303 -5.23 5.88 8.80
CA MET A 303 -5.63 6.23 7.43
C MET A 303 -5.31 5.07 6.47
N VAL A 304 -4.11 4.50 6.58
CA VAL A 304 -3.68 3.37 5.74
C VAL A 304 -4.58 2.15 5.95
N LEU A 305 -4.92 1.84 7.21
CA LEU A 305 -5.83 0.74 7.56
C LEU A 305 -7.26 0.98 7.06
N ALA A 306 -7.73 2.24 7.06
CA ALA A 306 -8.99 2.65 6.47
C ALA A 306 -8.98 2.67 4.92
N GLY A 307 -7.84 2.37 4.29
CA GLY A 307 -7.67 2.31 2.84
C GLY A 307 -7.18 3.61 2.20
N ASN A 308 -6.86 4.65 2.98
CA ASN A 308 -6.20 5.86 2.53
C ASN A 308 -4.68 5.78 2.75
N PHE A 309 -3.94 5.38 1.72
CA PHE A 309 -2.47 5.31 1.76
C PHE A 309 -1.79 6.37 0.90
N GLY A 310 -2.51 7.39 0.45
CA GLY A 310 -1.98 8.27 -0.59
C GLY A 310 -2.63 9.63 -0.77
N LEU A 311 -3.69 9.98 -0.04
CA LEU A 311 -4.25 11.34 -0.05
C LEU A 311 -4.09 11.99 1.31
N THR A 312 -3.48 13.17 1.34
CA THR A 312 -3.29 14.00 2.55
C THR A 312 -3.61 15.46 2.26
N ALA A 313 -3.70 16.27 3.31
CA ALA A 313 -3.96 17.70 3.18
C ALA A 313 -2.78 18.44 2.52
N PHE A 314 -3.11 19.44 1.70
CA PHE A 314 -2.16 20.37 1.12
C PHE A 314 -2.78 21.77 1.06
N ILE A 315 -2.11 22.74 1.69
CA ILE A 315 -2.59 24.13 1.79
C ILE A 315 -1.47 25.03 1.25
N MET A 316 -1.82 25.94 0.35
CA MET A 316 -0.87 26.85 -0.27
C MET A 316 -1.41 28.28 -0.25
N TYR A 317 -0.73 29.13 0.51
CA TYR A 317 -0.86 30.58 0.41
C TYR A 317 0.12 31.10 -0.64
N GLN A 318 -0.37 31.90 -1.58
CA GLN A 318 0.45 32.56 -2.58
C GLN A 318 0.13 34.07 -2.61
N PRO A 319 1.13 34.95 -2.51
CA PRO A 319 0.92 36.39 -2.60
C PRO A 319 0.18 36.80 -3.88
N GLY A 320 -0.80 37.70 -3.75
CA GLY A 320 -1.58 38.22 -4.88
C GLY A 320 -2.55 37.23 -5.52
N LYS A 321 -2.80 36.06 -4.91
CA LYS A 321 -3.82 35.10 -5.34
C LYS A 321 -4.98 35.07 -4.34
N GLU A 322 -6.18 34.90 -4.86
CA GLU A 322 -7.39 34.71 -4.04
C GLU A 322 -7.43 33.31 -3.44
N ALA A 323 -8.23 33.12 -2.39
CA ALA A 323 -8.49 31.81 -1.81
C ALA A 323 -9.32 30.94 -2.76
N GLY A 324 -9.17 29.61 -2.68
CA GLY A 324 -9.87 28.69 -3.57
C GLY A 324 -9.39 27.25 -3.47
N LEU A 325 -9.65 26.45 -4.50
CA LEU A 325 -9.15 25.08 -4.56
C LEU A 325 -7.94 24.98 -5.49
N LEU A 326 -6.98 24.12 -5.17
CA LEU A 326 -5.86 23.86 -6.07
C LEU A 326 -6.23 22.85 -7.15
N THR A 327 -5.66 23.04 -8.34
CA THR A 327 -5.69 22.06 -9.43
C THR A 327 -4.36 22.06 -10.17
N SER A 328 -4.07 21.03 -10.96
CA SER A 328 -2.87 20.94 -11.78
C SER A 328 -3.14 20.31 -13.14
N SER A 329 -2.19 20.41 -14.07
CA SER A 329 -2.26 19.70 -15.36
C SER A 329 -2.27 18.17 -15.22
N THR A 330 -1.73 17.67 -14.11
CA THR A 330 -1.59 16.23 -13.80
C THR A 330 -2.90 15.63 -13.33
N THR A 331 -3.66 16.34 -12.50
CA THR A 331 -4.94 15.85 -11.98
C THR A 331 -6.14 16.35 -12.76
N ARG A 332 -6.12 17.63 -13.17
CA ARG A 332 -7.24 18.36 -13.81
C ARG A 332 -8.53 18.32 -13.01
N ARG A 333 -8.40 18.28 -11.68
CA ARG A 333 -9.51 18.22 -10.73
C ARG A 333 -9.30 19.28 -9.67
N SER A 334 -10.33 20.10 -9.43
CA SER A 334 -10.29 21.08 -8.35
C SER A 334 -10.28 20.35 -7.01
N GLY A 335 -9.42 20.77 -6.09
CA GLY A 335 -9.27 20.18 -4.76
C GLY A 335 -8.45 18.88 -4.74
N LEU A 336 -7.80 18.51 -5.84
CA LEU A 336 -6.94 17.31 -5.93
C LEU A 336 -5.69 17.63 -6.76
N VAL A 337 -4.50 17.44 -6.19
CA VAL A 337 -3.20 17.66 -6.85
C VAL A 337 -2.29 16.44 -6.70
N ASN A 338 -1.19 16.38 -7.44
CA ASN A 338 -0.23 15.28 -7.35
C ASN A 338 1.11 15.76 -6.74
N SER A 339 1.82 14.89 -6.03
CA SER A 339 3.16 15.17 -5.50
C SER A 339 4.16 15.62 -6.57
N SER A 340 4.01 15.15 -7.82
CA SER A 340 4.82 15.61 -8.95
C SER A 340 4.64 17.09 -9.32
N ASP A 341 3.54 17.71 -8.88
CA ASP A 341 3.25 19.13 -9.14
C ASP A 341 3.92 20.05 -8.09
N PHE A 342 4.48 19.50 -7.01
CA PHE A 342 5.05 20.28 -5.90
C PHE A 342 6.30 21.08 -6.31
N LEU A 343 7.33 20.38 -6.80
CA LEU A 343 8.57 20.99 -7.30
C LEU A 343 8.31 22.11 -8.33
N PRO A 344 7.58 21.88 -9.44
CA PRO A 344 7.36 22.93 -10.43
C PRO A 344 6.55 24.11 -9.88
N SER A 345 5.71 23.92 -8.85
CA SER A 345 4.97 25.01 -8.21
C SER A 345 5.87 25.97 -7.44
N ILE A 346 6.87 25.44 -6.72
CA ILE A 346 7.85 26.25 -6.00
C ILE A 346 8.71 27.05 -6.99
N LEU A 347 9.26 26.39 -8.02
CA LEU A 347 10.13 27.07 -8.99
C LEU A 347 9.37 28.13 -9.81
N ALA A 348 8.12 27.83 -10.20
CA ALA A 348 7.27 28.77 -10.92
C ALA A 348 6.96 30.05 -10.12
N PHE A 349 6.96 30.00 -8.79
CA PHE A 349 6.75 31.18 -7.95
C PHE A 349 7.92 32.18 -8.05
N PHE A 350 9.15 31.68 -8.05
CA PHE A 350 10.36 32.50 -8.21
C PHE A 350 10.57 32.93 -9.65
N ASN A 351 10.30 32.05 -10.62
CA ASN A 351 10.42 32.32 -12.05
C ASN A 351 9.11 32.04 -12.81
N PRO A 352 8.17 33.01 -12.84
CA PRO A 352 6.85 32.84 -13.47
C PRO A 352 6.89 32.63 -14.99
N GLU A 353 7.97 33.04 -15.66
CA GLU A 353 8.16 32.87 -17.11
C GLU A 353 8.81 31.53 -17.48
N SER A 354 9.19 30.73 -16.48
CA SER A 354 9.83 29.43 -16.70
C SER A 354 8.88 28.37 -17.27
N ILE A 355 9.48 27.31 -17.83
CA ILE A 355 8.78 26.12 -18.32
C ILE A 355 7.92 25.42 -17.25
N TYR A 356 8.21 25.66 -15.96
CA TYR A 356 7.53 25.06 -14.81
C TYR A 356 6.10 25.59 -14.62
N GLN A 357 5.78 26.79 -15.12
CA GLN A 357 4.46 27.43 -14.97
C GLN A 357 3.29 26.61 -15.53
N ASN A 358 3.56 25.74 -16.50
CA ASN A 358 2.56 24.86 -17.09
C ASN A 358 2.25 23.63 -16.24
N SER A 359 3.20 23.20 -15.41
CA SER A 359 3.09 22.04 -14.51
C SER A 359 2.89 22.44 -13.05
N SER A 360 2.88 23.75 -12.75
CA SER A 360 2.57 24.27 -11.43
C SER A 360 1.09 24.07 -11.07
N MET A 361 0.84 23.99 -9.77
CA MET A 361 -0.50 24.07 -9.22
C MET A 361 -1.08 25.46 -9.48
N LYS A 362 -2.39 25.51 -9.69
CA LYS A 362 -3.15 26.73 -9.99
C LYS A 362 -4.33 26.82 -9.03
N VAL A 363 -4.64 28.05 -8.62
CA VAL A 363 -5.80 28.33 -7.79
C VAL A 363 -7.04 28.49 -8.68
N VAL A 364 -8.10 27.78 -8.35
CA VAL A 364 -9.42 27.89 -8.95
C VAL A 364 -10.38 28.48 -7.92
N PRO A 365 -11.08 29.58 -8.22
CA PRO A 365 -12.09 30.12 -7.33
C PRO A 365 -13.13 29.05 -6.96
N ALA A 366 -13.48 28.96 -5.68
CA ALA A 366 -14.44 27.99 -5.17
C ALA A 366 -15.40 28.66 -4.19
N THR A 367 -16.66 28.24 -4.21
CA THR A 367 -17.70 28.73 -3.29
C THR A 367 -17.49 28.21 -1.86
N ASP A 368 -16.81 27.08 -1.72
CA ASP A 368 -16.54 26.41 -0.45
C ASP A 368 -15.07 25.97 -0.44
N ASN A 369 -14.24 26.71 0.31
CA ASN A 369 -12.82 26.46 0.53
C ASN A 369 -12.58 26.33 2.04
N SER A 370 -12.72 25.12 2.54
CA SER A 370 -12.73 24.79 3.97
C SER A 370 -12.10 23.41 4.22
N LEU A 371 -11.64 23.17 5.45
CA LEU A 371 -11.09 21.87 5.83
C LEU A 371 -12.19 20.79 5.81
N GLU A 372 -13.42 21.15 6.17
CA GLU A 372 -14.62 20.31 6.13
C GLU A 372 -15.00 19.92 4.69
N LYS A 373 -14.71 20.76 3.70
CA LYS A 373 -14.86 20.40 2.29
C LYS A 373 -13.83 19.33 1.90
N LEU A 374 -12.56 19.49 2.29
CA LEU A 374 -11.52 18.49 2.03
C LEU A 374 -11.81 17.17 2.74
N GLU A 375 -12.32 17.20 3.98
CA GLU A 375 -12.69 16.02 4.74
C GLU A 375 -13.84 15.26 4.05
N ARG A 376 -14.88 15.98 3.58
CA ARG A 376 -15.99 15.39 2.82
C ARG A 376 -15.51 14.73 1.53
N ASP A 377 -14.60 15.38 0.80
CA ASP A 377 -14.02 14.84 -0.44
C ASP A 377 -13.14 13.61 -0.17
N LEU A 378 -12.30 13.67 0.87
CA LEU A 378 -11.46 12.55 1.29
C LEU A 378 -12.31 11.35 1.70
N GLY A 379 -13.32 11.58 2.54
CA GLY A 379 -14.27 10.56 2.96
C GLY A 379 -15.03 9.96 1.77
N PHE A 380 -15.39 10.77 0.76
CA PHE A 380 -15.97 10.25 -0.48
C PHE A 380 -15.02 9.29 -1.20
N PHE A 381 -13.73 9.65 -1.38
CA PHE A 381 -12.76 8.79 -2.04
C PHE A 381 -12.50 7.48 -1.28
N VAL A 382 -12.43 7.54 0.04
CA VAL A 382 -12.27 6.37 0.91
C VAL A 382 -13.47 5.43 0.78
N ARG A 383 -14.70 5.95 0.85
CA ARG A 383 -15.93 5.14 0.69
C ARG A 383 -16.05 4.55 -0.71
N LEU A 384 -15.76 5.32 -1.76
CA LEU A 384 -15.73 4.83 -3.14
C LEU A 384 -14.72 3.69 -3.32
N ARG A 385 -13.52 3.83 -2.73
CA ARG A 385 -12.49 2.79 -2.76
C ARG A 385 -12.98 1.50 -2.08
N ALA A 386 -13.56 1.61 -0.90
CA ALA A 386 -14.11 0.47 -0.16
C ALA A 386 -15.25 -0.23 -0.92
N ALA A 387 -16.12 0.54 -1.59
CA ALA A 387 -17.24 0.01 -2.38
C ALA A 387 -16.81 -0.60 -3.73
N ARG A 388 -15.63 -0.24 -4.25
CA ARG A 388 -15.18 -0.61 -5.61
C ARG A 388 -15.14 -2.11 -5.85
N SER A 389 -14.39 -2.87 -5.04
CA SER A 389 -14.24 -4.32 -5.25
C SER A 389 -15.57 -5.06 -5.09
N PRO A 390 -16.37 -4.84 -4.03
CA PRO A 390 -17.69 -5.45 -3.90
C PRO A 390 -18.63 -5.17 -5.09
N LEU A 391 -18.65 -3.94 -5.61
CA LEU A 391 -19.45 -3.56 -6.77
C LEU A 391 -18.93 -4.18 -8.07
N HIS A 392 -17.62 -4.35 -8.22
CA HIS A 392 -17.07 -5.13 -9.33
C HIS A 392 -17.50 -6.59 -9.26
N TYR A 393 -17.45 -7.21 -8.08
CA TYR A 393 -17.85 -8.61 -7.94
C TYR A 393 -19.35 -8.82 -8.19
N SER A 394 -20.21 -7.87 -7.78
CA SER A 394 -21.63 -7.95 -8.14
C SER A 394 -21.86 -7.82 -9.64
N PHE A 395 -21.09 -6.96 -10.32
CA PHE A 395 -21.15 -6.85 -11.78
C PHE A 395 -20.62 -8.11 -12.49
N ILE A 396 -19.50 -8.68 -12.01
CA ILE A 396 -18.93 -9.94 -12.51
C ILE A 396 -19.94 -11.09 -12.35
N ALA A 397 -20.64 -11.16 -11.21
CA ALA A 397 -21.68 -12.17 -10.99
C ALA A 397 -22.83 -12.05 -12.02
N LEU A 398 -23.30 -10.84 -12.30
CA LEU A 398 -24.32 -10.60 -13.34
C LEU A 398 -23.80 -10.93 -14.75
N ALA A 399 -22.54 -10.59 -15.05
CA ALA A 399 -21.90 -10.94 -16.32
C ALA A 399 -21.81 -12.46 -16.50
N PHE A 400 -21.39 -13.18 -15.45
CA PHE A 400 -21.31 -14.64 -15.45
C PHE A 400 -22.68 -15.29 -15.66
N LEU A 401 -23.71 -14.84 -14.94
CA LEU A 401 -25.08 -15.33 -15.13
C LEU A 401 -25.62 -15.02 -16.54
N SER A 402 -25.26 -13.87 -17.10
CA SER A 402 -25.62 -13.51 -18.48
C SER A 402 -24.97 -14.46 -19.49
N ILE A 403 -23.68 -14.77 -19.33
CA ILE A 403 -22.99 -15.72 -20.19
C ILE A 403 -23.61 -17.13 -20.10
N ILE A 404 -24.02 -17.57 -18.89
CA ILE A 404 -24.78 -18.82 -18.72
C ILE A 404 -26.11 -18.76 -19.47
N GLY A 405 -26.86 -17.66 -19.36
CA GLY A 405 -28.12 -17.47 -20.08
C GLY A 405 -27.95 -17.61 -21.59
N VAL A 406 -26.88 -17.02 -22.14
CA VAL A 406 -26.51 -17.16 -23.56
C VAL A 406 -26.22 -18.62 -23.91
N ALA A 407 -25.45 -19.34 -23.09
CA ALA A 407 -25.14 -20.75 -23.29
C ALA A 407 -26.40 -21.65 -23.23
N CYS A 408 -27.32 -21.38 -22.30
CA CYS A 408 -28.60 -22.08 -22.20
C CYS A 408 -29.46 -21.88 -23.46
N LEU A 409 -29.62 -20.63 -23.92
CA LEU A 409 -30.36 -20.32 -25.13
C LEU A 409 -29.72 -20.97 -26.37
N ALA A 410 -28.39 -20.91 -26.51
CA ALA A 410 -27.67 -21.54 -27.62
C ALA A 410 -27.80 -23.07 -27.66
N CYS A 411 -27.97 -23.70 -26.49
CA CYS A 411 -28.18 -25.14 -26.37
C CYS A 411 -29.66 -25.55 -26.37
N ASN A 412 -30.61 -24.62 -26.57
CA ASN A 412 -32.05 -24.85 -26.43
C ASN A 412 -32.47 -25.42 -25.05
N ILE A 413 -31.68 -25.16 -24.00
CA ILE A 413 -31.95 -25.59 -22.63
C ILE A 413 -32.77 -24.48 -21.93
N ARG A 414 -33.92 -24.84 -21.33
CA ARG A 414 -34.79 -23.90 -20.57
C ARG A 414 -35.26 -22.68 -21.37
N THR A 415 -35.58 -22.84 -22.65
CA THR A 415 -36.12 -21.77 -23.54
C THR A 415 -37.44 -21.17 -23.05
N LYS A 416 -38.18 -21.82 -22.14
CA LYS A 416 -39.35 -21.23 -21.45
C LYS A 416 -39.00 -20.00 -20.59
N TRP A 417 -37.72 -19.78 -20.28
CA TRP A 417 -37.23 -18.68 -19.44
C TRP A 417 -36.63 -17.52 -20.27
N LYS A 418 -36.93 -17.43 -21.57
CA LYS A 418 -36.44 -16.36 -22.48
C LYS A 418 -36.57 -14.96 -21.89
N SER A 419 -37.75 -14.59 -21.36
CA SER A 419 -37.97 -13.25 -20.78
C SER A 419 -37.09 -12.96 -19.56
N PHE A 420 -36.82 -13.98 -18.74
CA PHE A 420 -35.91 -13.88 -17.61
C PHE A 420 -34.46 -13.66 -18.07
N TRP A 421 -34.00 -14.39 -19.09
CA TRP A 421 -32.66 -14.19 -19.64
C TRP A 421 -32.49 -12.82 -20.29
N LEU A 422 -33.49 -12.35 -21.05
CA LEU A 422 -33.50 -11.00 -21.60
C LEU A 422 -33.43 -9.94 -20.49
N PHE A 423 -34.16 -10.15 -19.39
CA PHE A 423 -34.16 -9.24 -18.24
C PHE A 423 -32.77 -9.18 -17.61
N LEU A 424 -32.13 -10.34 -17.46
CA LEU A 424 -30.78 -10.43 -16.93
C LEU A 424 -29.74 -9.75 -17.84
N PHE A 425 -29.84 -9.92 -19.16
CA PHE A 425 -28.94 -9.24 -20.11
C PHE A 425 -29.07 -7.73 -20.01
N TYR A 426 -30.30 -7.19 -20.01
CA TYR A 426 -30.50 -5.75 -19.83
C TYR A 426 -30.04 -5.25 -18.48
N THR A 427 -30.20 -6.05 -17.40
CA THR A 427 -29.70 -5.71 -16.07
C THR A 427 -28.18 -5.62 -16.05
N SER A 428 -27.48 -6.58 -16.67
CA SER A 428 -26.02 -6.57 -16.73
C SER A 428 -25.49 -5.40 -17.57
N LEU A 429 -26.13 -5.13 -18.72
CA LEU A 429 -25.69 -4.08 -19.65
C LEU A 429 -26.05 -2.66 -19.18
N SER A 430 -27.07 -2.50 -18.32
CA SER A 430 -27.44 -1.21 -17.74
C SER A 430 -26.54 -0.81 -16.56
N MET A 431 -25.84 -1.76 -15.94
CA MET A 431 -25.05 -1.53 -14.73
C MET A 431 -23.94 -0.48 -14.89
N PRO A 432 -23.16 -0.42 -15.99
CA PRO A 432 -22.17 0.64 -16.18
C PRO A 432 -22.76 2.05 -16.18
N LEU A 433 -23.99 2.19 -16.70
CA LEU A 433 -24.70 3.46 -16.71
C LEU A 433 -25.15 3.83 -15.29
N VAL A 434 -25.75 2.88 -14.57
CA VAL A 434 -26.14 3.07 -13.16
C VAL A 434 -24.93 3.46 -12.30
N PHE A 435 -23.78 2.84 -12.53
CA PHE A 435 -22.54 3.16 -11.83
C PHE A 435 -22.09 4.62 -12.01
N MET A 436 -22.24 5.22 -13.18
CA MET A 436 -21.89 6.63 -13.40
C MET A 436 -22.67 7.56 -12.44
N PHE A 437 -23.96 7.27 -12.24
CA PHE A 437 -24.84 8.05 -11.37
C PHE A 437 -24.83 7.58 -9.91
N LEU A 438 -24.24 6.42 -9.62
CA LEU A 438 -24.16 5.90 -8.25
C LEU A 438 -23.34 6.83 -7.33
N SER A 439 -22.42 7.60 -7.90
CA SER A 439 -21.63 8.62 -7.19
C SER A 439 -22.49 9.64 -6.44
N TYR A 440 -23.69 9.98 -6.93
CA TYR A 440 -24.63 10.87 -6.24
C TYR A 440 -25.12 10.33 -4.90
N SER A 441 -25.07 9.02 -4.67
CA SER A 441 -25.41 8.44 -3.37
C SER A 441 -24.33 8.69 -2.31
N SER A 442 -23.11 9.09 -2.70
CA SER A 442 -21.94 9.25 -1.82
C SER A 442 -21.47 7.98 -1.09
N TYR A 443 -21.90 6.79 -1.54
CA TYR A 443 -21.47 5.48 -1.04
C TYR A 443 -21.61 5.30 0.49
N PRO A 444 -22.82 5.51 1.07
CA PRO A 444 -22.99 5.61 2.52
C PRO A 444 -22.67 4.28 3.24
N SER A 445 -22.91 3.15 2.58
CA SER A 445 -22.43 1.84 2.99
C SER A 445 -22.24 0.94 1.78
N ILE A 446 -21.40 -0.09 1.94
CA ILE A 446 -21.14 -1.07 0.87
C ILE A 446 -22.43 -1.79 0.48
N SER A 447 -23.17 -2.31 1.47
CA SER A 447 -24.41 -3.04 1.24
C SER A 447 -25.47 -2.19 0.54
N TRP A 448 -25.65 -0.93 0.97
CA TRP A 448 -26.62 -0.03 0.36
C TRP A 448 -26.24 0.35 -1.07
N SER A 449 -24.94 0.55 -1.33
CA SER A 449 -24.43 0.83 -2.68
C SER A 449 -24.70 -0.35 -3.63
N ILE A 450 -24.53 -1.59 -3.17
CA ILE A 450 -24.84 -2.80 -3.95
C ILE A 450 -26.34 -2.90 -4.22
N ILE A 451 -27.17 -2.70 -3.18
CA ILE A 451 -28.63 -2.78 -3.30
C ILE A 451 -29.15 -1.74 -4.31
N ILE A 452 -28.74 -0.47 -4.19
CA ILE A 452 -29.15 0.59 -5.12
C ILE A 452 -28.68 0.27 -6.53
N ALA A 453 -27.42 -0.15 -6.70
CA ALA A 453 -26.89 -0.46 -8.03
C ALA A 453 -27.68 -1.59 -8.71
N LEU A 454 -27.97 -2.67 -7.99
CA LEU A 454 -28.75 -3.79 -8.51
C LEU A 454 -30.20 -3.39 -8.77
N ALA A 455 -30.87 -2.75 -7.81
CA ALA A 455 -32.27 -2.35 -7.91
C ALA A 455 -32.48 -1.36 -9.08
N ALA A 456 -31.61 -0.36 -9.24
CA ALA A 456 -31.69 0.58 -10.35
C ALA A 456 -31.42 -0.09 -11.71
N SER A 457 -30.45 -1.01 -11.78
CA SER A 457 -30.15 -1.76 -13.01
C SER A 457 -31.31 -2.69 -13.42
N MET A 458 -31.92 -3.36 -12.44
CA MET A 458 -33.10 -4.21 -12.61
C MET A 458 -34.34 -3.39 -12.99
N LEU A 459 -34.55 -2.23 -12.37
CA LEU A 459 -35.65 -1.33 -12.72
C LEU A 459 -35.51 -0.85 -14.18
N LEU A 460 -34.31 -0.44 -14.58
CA LEU A 460 -34.06 -0.02 -15.96
C LEU A 460 -34.28 -1.17 -16.95
N ALA A 461 -33.84 -2.38 -16.62
CA ALA A 461 -34.11 -3.58 -17.42
C ALA A 461 -35.61 -3.88 -17.56
N LEU A 462 -36.37 -3.75 -16.47
CA LEU A 462 -37.82 -3.92 -16.47
C LEU A 462 -38.51 -2.87 -17.35
N LEU A 463 -38.15 -1.59 -17.19
CA LEU A 463 -38.68 -0.50 -18.00
C LEU A 463 -38.41 -0.71 -19.49
N LEU A 464 -37.21 -1.16 -19.85
CA LEU A 464 -36.87 -1.49 -21.25
C LEU A 464 -37.78 -2.59 -21.82
N GLN A 465 -38.09 -3.63 -21.04
CA GLN A 465 -39.01 -4.69 -21.47
C GLN A 465 -40.46 -4.24 -21.57
N LEU A 466 -40.89 -3.33 -20.68
CA LEU A 466 -42.26 -2.82 -20.67
C LEU A 466 -42.51 -1.81 -21.80
N ILE A 467 -41.53 -0.96 -22.11
CA ILE A 467 -41.66 0.11 -23.10
C ILE A 467 -41.48 -0.43 -24.53
N PHE A 468 -40.52 -1.31 -24.75
CA PHE A 468 -40.17 -1.79 -26.09
C PHE A 468 -40.74 -3.19 -26.36
N ARG A 469 -41.67 -3.27 -27.32
CA ARG A 469 -42.23 -4.56 -27.77
C ARG A 469 -41.21 -5.51 -28.40
N ALA A 470 -40.20 -4.96 -29.09
CA ALA A 470 -39.16 -5.74 -29.74
C ALA A 470 -37.85 -5.60 -28.96
N SER A 471 -37.24 -6.73 -28.58
CA SER A 471 -35.99 -6.76 -27.81
C SER A 471 -34.83 -6.08 -28.54
N ALA A 472 -34.72 -6.23 -29.86
CA ALA A 472 -33.74 -5.49 -30.65
C ALA A 472 -33.85 -3.96 -30.51
N ASN A 473 -35.07 -3.41 -30.38
CA ASN A 473 -35.26 -1.97 -30.18
C ASN A 473 -34.84 -1.52 -28.77
N ALA A 474 -35.18 -2.33 -27.75
CA ALA A 474 -34.75 -2.09 -26.37
C ALA A 474 -33.22 -2.09 -26.27
N PHE A 475 -32.57 -3.04 -26.96
CA PHE A 475 -31.12 -3.17 -26.98
C PHE A 475 -30.44 -2.03 -27.73
N LEU A 476 -30.97 -1.62 -28.89
CA LEU A 476 -30.51 -0.43 -29.61
C LEU A 476 -30.60 0.81 -28.72
N PHE A 477 -31.73 1.02 -28.04
CA PHE A 477 -31.90 2.17 -27.15
C PHE A 477 -30.90 2.15 -25.99
N LEU A 478 -30.75 1.01 -25.30
CA LEU A 478 -29.82 0.87 -24.19
C LEU A 478 -28.38 1.13 -24.61
N THR A 479 -27.92 0.50 -25.70
CA THR A 479 -26.55 0.68 -26.20
C THR A 479 -26.29 2.10 -26.72
N ALA A 480 -27.28 2.73 -27.38
CA ALA A 480 -27.18 4.13 -27.78
C ALA A 480 -27.10 5.06 -26.56
N ALA A 481 -27.92 4.83 -25.52
CA ALA A 481 -27.90 5.62 -24.30
C ALA A 481 -26.56 5.50 -23.56
N VAL A 482 -26.03 4.28 -23.41
CA VAL A 482 -24.71 4.03 -22.82
C VAL A 482 -23.62 4.74 -23.62
N ALA A 483 -23.61 4.59 -24.95
CA ALA A 483 -22.60 5.21 -25.81
C ALA A 483 -22.67 6.75 -25.74
N LEU A 484 -23.85 7.34 -25.86
CA LEU A 484 -24.02 8.80 -25.84
C LEU A 484 -23.68 9.42 -24.48
N LEU A 485 -24.12 8.80 -23.38
CA LEU A 485 -23.87 9.33 -22.04
C LEU A 485 -22.39 9.21 -21.63
N THR A 486 -21.74 8.08 -21.95
CA THR A 486 -20.30 7.92 -21.69
C THR A 486 -19.45 8.83 -22.58
N LEU A 487 -19.82 9.02 -23.85
CA LEU A 487 -19.17 9.97 -24.75
C LEU A 487 -19.33 11.41 -24.26
N ALA A 488 -20.55 11.80 -23.87
CA ALA A 488 -20.84 13.14 -23.36
C ALA A 488 -20.14 13.45 -22.03
N ASP A 489 -19.99 12.46 -21.15
CA ASP A 489 -19.21 12.58 -19.92
C ASP A 489 -17.71 12.70 -20.25
N GLY A 490 -17.19 11.89 -21.17
CA GLY A 490 -15.78 11.95 -21.60
C GLY A 490 -15.39 13.31 -22.21
N LEU A 491 -16.26 13.89 -23.05
CA LEU A 491 -16.05 15.23 -23.62
C LEU A 491 -16.14 16.36 -22.58
N ARG A 492 -16.73 16.09 -21.40
CA ARG A 492 -16.76 17.02 -20.24
C ARG A 492 -15.62 16.78 -19.25
N GLY A 493 -14.66 15.90 -19.56
CA GLY A 493 -13.54 15.58 -18.65
C GLY A 493 -13.81 14.42 -17.69
N SER A 494 -14.81 13.58 -17.98
CA SER A 494 -15.18 12.37 -17.24
C SER A 494 -15.63 12.54 -15.77
N PRO A 495 -16.39 13.58 -15.39
CA PRO A 495 -16.74 13.82 -13.99
C PRO A 495 -17.52 12.65 -13.35
N LEU A 496 -18.37 11.95 -14.10
CA LEU A 496 -19.14 10.82 -13.57
C LEU A 496 -18.37 9.49 -13.66
N MET A 497 -17.71 9.22 -14.80
CA MET A 497 -16.95 7.98 -14.99
C MET A 497 -15.81 7.83 -13.98
N LEU A 498 -15.11 8.91 -13.62
CA LEU A 498 -13.99 8.85 -12.68
C LEU A 498 -14.46 8.63 -11.24
N LEU A 499 -15.66 9.09 -10.89
CA LEU A 499 -16.26 8.96 -9.56
C LEU A 499 -17.07 7.66 -9.40
N SER A 500 -17.08 6.80 -10.41
CA SER A 500 -17.80 5.53 -10.38
C SER A 500 -16.92 4.37 -9.91
N PRO A 501 -17.53 3.21 -9.57
CA PRO A 501 -16.79 2.00 -9.25
C PRO A 501 -15.84 1.57 -10.38
N LEU A 502 -16.23 1.70 -11.66
CA LEU A 502 -15.40 1.37 -12.83
C LEU A 502 -14.39 2.48 -13.19
N GLY A 503 -14.44 3.61 -12.48
CA GLY A 503 -13.51 4.72 -12.63
C GLY A 503 -12.10 4.39 -12.14
N SER A 504 -11.19 5.36 -12.16
CA SER A 504 -9.85 5.17 -11.59
C SER A 504 -9.82 5.57 -10.11
N ASP A 505 -8.82 5.06 -9.39
CA ASP A 505 -8.69 5.24 -7.95
C ASP A 505 -7.74 6.41 -7.66
N ALA A 506 -8.32 7.49 -7.11
CA ALA A 506 -7.59 8.72 -6.80
C ALA A 506 -6.54 8.54 -5.68
N ILE A 507 -6.78 7.63 -4.73
CA ILE A 507 -5.82 7.31 -3.65
C ILE A 507 -4.67 6.49 -4.21
N ALA A 508 -4.97 5.52 -5.10
CA ALA A 508 -3.93 4.71 -5.74
C ALA A 508 -3.08 5.49 -6.75
N GLY A 509 -3.54 6.67 -7.20
CA GLY A 509 -2.87 7.49 -8.19
C GLY A 509 -2.85 6.85 -9.58
N GLY A 510 -3.92 6.14 -9.97
CA GLY A 510 -4.00 5.44 -11.25
C GLY A 510 -4.14 6.39 -12.45
N ARG A 511 -5.29 7.05 -12.55
CA ARG A 511 -5.62 8.03 -13.60
C ARG A 511 -6.53 9.10 -12.99
N PHE A 512 -6.19 10.37 -13.14
CA PHE A 512 -6.98 11.44 -12.54
C PHE A 512 -7.99 12.08 -13.51
N TYR A 513 -7.82 11.93 -14.82
CA TYR A 513 -8.69 12.47 -15.86
C TYR A 513 -8.82 11.51 -17.05
N GLY A 514 -9.81 11.74 -17.92
CA GLY A 514 -10.00 10.97 -19.16
C GLY A 514 -10.77 9.67 -18.99
N ILE A 515 -10.73 8.79 -20.01
CA ILE A 515 -11.61 7.61 -20.10
C ILE A 515 -10.85 6.37 -19.64
N GLY A 516 -11.31 5.75 -18.55
CA GLY A 516 -10.84 4.47 -18.02
C GLY A 516 -10.87 3.33 -19.04
N ASN A 517 -10.04 2.30 -18.88
CA ASN A 517 -10.01 1.17 -19.82
C ASN A 517 -11.35 0.41 -19.84
N ASP A 518 -11.99 0.29 -18.68
CA ASP A 518 -13.27 -0.37 -18.48
C ASP A 518 -14.38 0.33 -19.28
N TYR A 519 -14.57 1.63 -19.04
CA TYR A 519 -15.54 2.44 -19.78
C TYR A 519 -15.18 2.59 -21.26
N MET A 520 -13.90 2.60 -21.63
CA MET A 520 -13.50 2.62 -23.03
C MET A 520 -13.96 1.35 -23.77
N GLY A 521 -13.79 0.16 -23.18
CA GLY A 521 -14.30 -1.08 -23.77
C GLY A 521 -15.82 -1.07 -23.92
N ILE A 522 -16.53 -0.57 -22.90
CA ILE A 522 -18.00 -0.43 -22.90
C ILE A 522 -18.46 0.56 -23.98
N LEU A 523 -17.81 1.72 -24.08
CA LEU A 523 -18.11 2.76 -25.05
C LEU A 523 -17.89 2.26 -26.49
N ILE A 524 -16.79 1.56 -26.76
CA ILE A 524 -16.53 0.94 -28.07
C ILE A 524 -17.61 -0.10 -28.40
N ALA A 525 -17.90 -1.03 -27.48
CA ALA A 525 -18.86 -2.09 -27.74
C ALA A 525 -20.28 -1.55 -27.96
N SER A 526 -20.74 -0.66 -27.08
CA SER A 526 -22.05 -0.03 -27.19
C SER A 526 -22.20 0.82 -28.46
N SER A 527 -21.16 1.57 -28.86
CA SER A 527 -21.18 2.38 -30.09
C SER A 527 -21.27 1.52 -31.35
N VAL A 528 -20.48 0.44 -31.45
CA VAL A 528 -20.50 -0.48 -32.60
C VAL A 528 -21.88 -1.10 -32.77
N ILE A 529 -22.47 -1.57 -31.66
CA ILE A 529 -23.79 -2.20 -31.67
C ILE A 529 -24.88 -1.19 -32.02
N ALA A 530 -24.91 -0.04 -31.35
CA ALA A 530 -25.92 0.98 -31.56
C ALA A 530 -25.91 1.50 -33.00
N LEU A 531 -24.73 1.84 -33.54
CA LEU A 531 -24.61 2.34 -34.92
C LEU A 531 -25.02 1.28 -35.95
N SER A 532 -24.57 0.04 -35.77
CA SER A 532 -24.88 -1.03 -36.72
C SER A 532 -26.38 -1.35 -36.75
N LEU A 533 -27.03 -1.42 -35.59
CA LEU A 533 -28.47 -1.66 -35.49
C LEU A 533 -29.29 -0.47 -35.97
N LEU A 534 -28.86 0.77 -35.68
CA LEU A 534 -29.53 1.99 -36.18
C LEU A 534 -29.51 2.04 -37.70
N VAL A 535 -28.34 1.83 -38.29
CA VAL A 535 -28.15 1.83 -39.73
C VAL A 535 -28.97 0.72 -40.42
N ALA A 536 -28.98 -0.48 -39.83
CA ALA A 536 -29.82 -1.59 -40.33
C ALA A 536 -31.31 -1.23 -40.29
N LYS A 537 -31.77 -0.56 -39.22
CA LYS A 537 -33.16 -0.13 -39.06
C LYS A 537 -33.56 0.97 -40.03
N LEU A 538 -32.66 1.91 -40.34
CA LEU A 538 -32.91 3.02 -41.25
C LEU A 538 -32.84 2.65 -42.75
N ARG A 539 -32.40 1.41 -43.08
CA ARG A 539 -32.33 0.89 -44.46
C ARG A 539 -31.60 1.84 -45.45
N LEU A 540 -30.50 2.44 -44.99
CA LEU A 540 -29.74 3.42 -45.78
C LEU A 540 -28.88 2.76 -46.88
N SER A 541 -28.65 3.48 -47.98
CA SER A 541 -27.64 3.10 -48.98
C SER A 541 -26.24 3.07 -48.38
N SER A 542 -25.28 2.33 -48.97
CA SER A 542 -23.90 2.23 -48.44
C SER A 542 -23.24 3.60 -48.20
N ARG A 543 -23.55 4.60 -49.03
CA ARG A 543 -23.11 5.99 -48.82
C ARG A 543 -23.80 6.63 -47.60
N GLY A 544 -25.10 6.46 -47.43
CA GLY A 544 -25.83 6.95 -46.25
C GLY A 544 -25.36 6.30 -44.95
N ARG A 545 -25.04 5.00 -44.98
CA ARG A 545 -24.43 4.28 -43.84
C ARG A 545 -23.11 4.91 -43.43
N MET A 546 -22.25 5.22 -44.40
CA MET A 546 -20.98 5.90 -44.15
C MET A 546 -21.15 7.31 -43.59
N LEU A 547 -22.09 8.10 -44.13
CA LEU A 547 -22.32 9.48 -43.69
C LEU A 547 -22.71 9.58 -42.21
N ILE A 548 -23.34 8.55 -41.65
CA ILE A 548 -23.70 8.50 -40.22
C ILE A 548 -22.59 7.84 -39.40
N ALA A 549 -22.10 6.67 -39.83
CA ALA A 549 -21.19 5.86 -39.02
C ALA A 549 -19.78 6.46 -38.94
N LEU A 550 -19.22 6.95 -40.04
CA LEU A 550 -17.83 7.40 -40.08
C LEU A 550 -17.61 8.64 -39.16
N PRO A 551 -18.41 9.72 -39.23
CA PRO A 551 -18.23 10.85 -38.32
C PRO A 551 -18.42 10.46 -36.85
N SER A 552 -19.38 9.58 -36.56
CA SER A 552 -19.65 9.11 -35.19
C SER A 552 -18.46 8.33 -34.61
N LEU A 553 -17.85 7.46 -35.41
CA LEU A 553 -16.69 6.66 -35.01
C LEU A 553 -15.39 7.48 -34.92
N LEU A 554 -15.24 8.49 -35.79
CA LEU A 554 -14.14 9.47 -35.67
C LEU A 554 -14.28 10.34 -34.43
N LEU A 555 -15.49 10.80 -34.10
CA LEU A 555 -15.76 11.53 -32.87
C LEU A 555 -15.46 10.66 -31.63
N LEU A 556 -15.83 9.37 -31.68
CA LEU A 556 -15.50 8.39 -30.65
C LEU A 556 -13.99 8.24 -30.47
N SER A 557 -13.26 8.05 -31.57
CA SER A 557 -11.79 7.92 -31.54
C SER A 557 -11.12 9.19 -31.01
N PHE A 558 -11.62 10.37 -31.42
CA PHE A 558 -11.19 11.65 -30.90
C PHE A 558 -11.44 11.76 -29.39
N ALA A 559 -12.65 11.44 -28.91
CA ALA A 559 -12.98 11.52 -27.50
C ALA A 559 -12.11 10.57 -26.64
N ILE A 560 -11.79 9.37 -27.13
CA ILE A 560 -10.92 8.41 -26.42
C ILE A 560 -9.45 8.85 -26.43
N GLY A 561 -8.96 9.34 -27.58
CA GLY A 561 -7.53 9.59 -27.78
C GLY A 561 -7.05 10.98 -27.39
N HIS A 562 -7.90 12.00 -27.49
CA HIS A 562 -7.48 13.39 -27.37
C HIS A 562 -6.91 13.70 -25.97
N PRO A 563 -5.75 14.39 -25.85
CA PRO A 563 -5.11 14.66 -24.56
C PRO A 563 -5.96 15.45 -23.56
N ALA A 564 -6.86 16.32 -24.03
CA ALA A 564 -7.76 17.09 -23.16
C ALA A 564 -8.94 16.25 -22.61
N TYR A 565 -9.35 15.21 -23.34
CA TYR A 565 -10.52 14.39 -23.04
C TYR A 565 -10.05 13.00 -22.58
N GLY A 566 -10.16 11.97 -23.42
CA GLY A 566 -9.94 10.59 -23.00
C GLY A 566 -8.52 10.18 -22.66
N ALA A 567 -7.50 10.82 -23.26
CA ALA A 567 -6.07 10.57 -23.00
C ALA A 567 -5.67 9.08 -22.92
N ASN A 568 -6.25 8.24 -23.77
CA ASN A 568 -6.05 6.79 -23.76
C ASN A 568 -5.47 6.31 -25.09
N VAL A 569 -4.14 6.15 -25.15
CA VAL A 569 -3.43 5.77 -26.39
C VAL A 569 -3.83 4.39 -26.90
N GLY A 570 -3.85 3.37 -26.05
CA GLY A 570 -4.26 2.03 -26.50
C GLY A 570 -5.77 1.94 -26.79
N GLY A 571 -6.58 2.76 -26.12
CA GLY A 571 -7.98 2.99 -26.49
C GLY A 571 -8.13 3.61 -27.87
N LEU A 572 -7.32 4.61 -28.24
CA LEU A 572 -7.32 5.24 -29.56
C LEU A 572 -6.95 4.24 -30.65
N ILE A 573 -5.90 3.42 -30.45
CA ILE A 573 -5.53 2.35 -31.39
C ILE A 573 -6.71 1.40 -31.59
N THR A 574 -7.32 0.96 -30.48
CA THR A 574 -8.48 0.07 -30.53
C THR A 574 -9.63 0.71 -31.30
N ALA A 575 -9.99 1.96 -31.00
CA ALA A 575 -11.09 2.67 -31.64
C ALA A 575 -10.85 2.90 -33.15
N LEU A 576 -9.63 3.22 -33.57
CA LEU A 576 -9.27 3.37 -34.98
C LEU A 576 -9.36 2.04 -35.74
N VAL A 577 -8.85 0.95 -35.14
CA VAL A 577 -8.96 -0.40 -35.72
C VAL A 577 -10.42 -0.83 -35.83
N THR A 578 -11.21 -0.63 -34.77
CA THR A 578 -12.65 -0.90 -34.76
C THR A 578 -13.37 -0.08 -35.84
N THR A 579 -13.01 1.19 -36.01
CA THR A 579 -13.58 2.08 -37.03
C THR A 579 -13.29 1.56 -38.43
N GLY A 580 -12.04 1.24 -38.74
CA GLY A 580 -11.64 0.73 -40.05
C GLY A 580 -12.36 -0.58 -40.41
N VAL A 581 -12.45 -1.50 -39.46
CA VAL A 581 -13.14 -2.79 -39.64
C VAL A 581 -14.64 -2.59 -39.85
N LEU A 582 -15.29 -1.76 -39.03
CA LEU A 582 -16.72 -1.52 -39.14
C LEU A 582 -17.08 -0.84 -40.47
N VAL A 583 -16.26 0.12 -40.93
CA VAL A 583 -16.46 0.80 -42.22
C VAL A 583 -16.39 -0.17 -43.39
N ILE A 584 -15.44 -1.12 -43.40
CA ILE A 584 -15.35 -2.16 -44.44
C ILE A 584 -16.65 -2.97 -44.50
N TYR A 585 -17.18 -3.37 -43.35
CA TYR A 585 -18.44 -4.11 -43.31
C TYR A 585 -19.65 -3.28 -43.71
N LEU A 586 -19.70 -1.99 -43.35
CA LEU A 586 -20.77 -1.08 -43.77
C LEU A 586 -20.75 -0.78 -45.28
N LEU A 587 -19.58 -0.92 -45.91
CA LEU A 587 -19.39 -0.90 -47.37
C LEU A 587 -19.73 -2.23 -48.05
N GLU A 588 -20.22 -3.22 -47.29
CA GLU A 588 -20.54 -4.57 -47.78
C GLU A 588 -19.35 -5.32 -48.40
N GLN A 589 -18.13 -4.92 -48.03
CA GLN A 589 -16.91 -5.59 -48.44
C GLN A 589 -16.53 -6.69 -47.43
N ARG A 590 -15.84 -7.72 -47.92
CA ARG A 590 -15.26 -8.75 -47.06
C ARG A 590 -13.93 -8.25 -46.51
N LEU A 591 -13.71 -8.47 -45.22
CA LEU A 591 -12.44 -8.16 -44.56
C LEU A 591 -11.38 -9.19 -44.96
N HIS A 592 -10.29 -8.73 -45.57
CA HIS A 592 -9.10 -9.54 -45.87
C HIS A 592 -7.98 -9.27 -44.86
N PHE A 593 -7.12 -10.26 -44.60
CA PHE A 593 -6.01 -10.13 -43.65
C PHE A 593 -5.06 -8.96 -43.99
N LYS A 594 -4.81 -8.71 -45.28
CA LYS A 594 -4.01 -7.56 -45.74
C LYS A 594 -4.65 -6.22 -45.34
N GLN A 595 -5.97 -6.09 -45.44
CA GLN A 595 -6.68 -4.87 -45.02
C GLN A 595 -6.59 -4.67 -43.52
N LEU A 596 -6.67 -5.73 -42.73
CA LEU A 596 -6.50 -5.66 -41.28
C LEU A 596 -5.09 -5.18 -40.90
N LEU A 597 -4.04 -5.69 -41.56
CA LEU A 597 -2.67 -5.20 -41.38
C LEU A 597 -2.55 -3.72 -41.75
N ILE A 598 -3.12 -3.30 -42.88
CA ILE A 598 -3.11 -1.88 -43.31
C ILE A 598 -3.81 -1.01 -42.27
N ILE A 599 -4.99 -1.40 -41.77
CA ILE A 599 -5.71 -0.68 -40.72
C ILE A 599 -4.86 -0.59 -39.45
N GLY A 600 -4.21 -1.68 -39.04
CA GLY A 600 -3.32 -1.71 -37.89
C GLY A 600 -2.14 -0.74 -38.05
N VAL A 601 -1.47 -0.75 -39.20
CA VAL A 601 -0.37 0.17 -39.52
C VAL A 601 -0.86 1.62 -39.53
N LEU A 602 -2.00 1.91 -40.15
CA LEU A 602 -2.60 3.25 -40.17
C LEU A 602 -2.99 3.73 -38.77
N ALA A 603 -3.49 2.85 -37.90
CA ALA A 603 -3.80 3.18 -36.52
C ALA A 603 -2.53 3.56 -35.74
N VAL A 604 -1.46 2.77 -35.88
CA VAL A 604 -0.15 3.07 -35.26
C VAL A 604 0.44 4.37 -35.80
N LEU A 605 0.43 4.57 -37.11
CA LEU A 605 0.88 5.81 -37.74
C LEU A 605 0.05 7.02 -37.28
N GLY A 606 -1.26 6.85 -37.14
CA GLY A 606 -2.14 7.88 -36.60
C GLY A 606 -1.77 8.28 -35.17
N VAL A 607 -1.44 7.31 -34.32
CA VAL A 607 -0.96 7.57 -32.95
C VAL A 607 0.41 8.23 -32.94
N LEU A 608 1.35 7.78 -33.79
CA LEU A 608 2.67 8.40 -33.90
C LEU A 608 2.54 9.85 -34.39
N LEU A 609 1.65 10.11 -35.35
CA LEU A 609 1.37 11.45 -35.84
C LEU A 609 0.75 12.32 -34.75
N THR A 610 -0.23 11.84 -33.98
CA THR A 610 -0.82 12.64 -32.89
C THR A 610 0.17 12.90 -31.77
N ALA A 611 1.01 11.93 -31.42
CA ALA A 611 2.07 12.11 -30.42
C ALA A 611 3.18 13.06 -30.93
N PHE A 612 3.50 13.02 -32.22
CA PHE A 612 4.44 13.95 -32.85
C PHE A 612 3.88 15.38 -32.90
N LEU A 613 2.61 15.53 -33.29
CA LEU A 613 1.90 16.81 -33.30
C LEU A 613 1.76 17.37 -31.88
N ASP A 614 1.44 16.54 -30.89
CA ASP A 614 1.43 16.96 -29.48
C ASP A 614 2.82 17.43 -29.04
N ASN A 615 3.88 16.72 -29.42
CA ASN A 615 5.24 17.15 -29.12
C ASN A 615 5.63 18.48 -29.82
N TRP A 616 5.13 18.71 -31.03
CA TRP A 616 5.49 19.88 -31.83
C TRP A 616 4.66 21.12 -31.50
N LEU A 617 3.36 20.95 -31.24
CA LEU A 617 2.41 22.04 -30.97
C LEU A 617 2.32 22.40 -29.49
N ASN A 618 2.68 21.48 -28.59
CA ASN A 618 2.55 21.68 -27.15
C ASN A 618 3.93 21.88 -26.51
N PRO A 619 4.20 23.04 -25.89
CA PRO A 619 5.45 23.31 -25.18
C PRO A 619 5.77 22.27 -24.09
N ASN A 620 4.73 21.64 -23.53
CA ASN A 620 4.84 20.52 -22.59
C ASN A 620 4.03 19.32 -23.10
N PRO A 621 4.66 18.43 -23.87
CA PRO A 621 3.98 17.30 -24.49
C PRO A 621 3.35 16.39 -23.44
N SER A 622 2.26 15.72 -23.80
CA SER A 622 1.68 14.64 -23.01
C SER A 622 2.69 13.50 -22.79
N HIS A 623 2.35 12.54 -21.94
CA HIS A 623 3.19 11.35 -21.73
C HIS A 623 3.59 10.66 -23.05
N ALA A 624 2.71 10.63 -24.06
CA ALA A 624 3.02 10.07 -25.37
C ALA A 624 4.05 10.90 -26.15
N GLY A 625 3.95 12.23 -26.11
CA GLY A 625 4.93 13.13 -26.71
C GLY A 625 6.29 13.09 -25.99
N LYS A 626 6.29 12.98 -24.65
CA LYS A 626 7.51 12.77 -23.85
C LYS A 626 8.18 11.43 -24.17
N THR A 627 7.42 10.37 -24.39
CA THR A 627 7.96 9.08 -24.85
C THR A 627 8.60 9.19 -26.23
N ILE A 628 8.09 10.01 -27.14
CA ILE A 628 8.77 10.29 -28.42
C ILE A 628 10.10 11.01 -28.19
N LYS A 629 10.18 12.01 -27.31
CA LYS A 629 11.47 12.62 -26.93
C LYS A 629 12.46 11.58 -26.38
N LEU A 630 11.98 10.67 -25.55
CA LEU A 630 12.79 9.58 -24.98
C LEU A 630 13.19 8.50 -26.01
N LEU A 631 12.38 8.27 -27.05
CA LEU A 631 12.72 7.37 -28.16
C LEU A 631 13.76 7.99 -29.10
N ILE A 632 13.79 9.32 -29.19
CA ILE A 632 14.78 10.08 -29.96
C ILE A 632 16.12 10.17 -29.21
N SER A 633 16.12 10.16 -27.87
CA SER A 633 17.34 9.92 -27.09
C SER A 633 17.75 8.45 -27.20
N ASN A 634 18.87 8.16 -27.85
CA ASN A 634 19.38 6.83 -28.26
C ASN A 634 19.67 5.80 -27.13
N ASP A 635 18.75 5.52 -26.21
CA ASP A 635 18.89 4.43 -25.23
C ASP A 635 17.86 3.29 -25.47
N PRO A 636 18.25 2.21 -26.19
CA PRO A 636 17.41 1.03 -26.41
C PRO A 636 16.94 0.34 -25.12
N GLY A 637 17.65 0.50 -24.00
CA GLY A 637 17.33 -0.12 -22.71
C GLY A 637 16.03 0.42 -22.11
N ILE A 638 15.75 1.71 -22.27
CA ILE A 638 14.52 2.36 -21.78
C ILE A 638 13.30 1.80 -22.52
N PHE A 639 13.39 1.61 -23.83
CA PHE A 639 12.28 1.04 -24.60
C PHE A 639 11.95 -0.40 -24.20
N LEU A 640 12.96 -1.26 -24.07
CA LEU A 640 12.80 -2.65 -23.65
C LEU A 640 12.19 -2.76 -22.24
N SER A 641 12.61 -1.88 -21.33
CA SER A 641 12.09 -1.86 -19.96
C SER A 641 10.62 -1.45 -19.89
N ILE A 642 10.17 -0.48 -20.70
CA ILE A 642 8.75 -0.10 -20.80
C ILE A 642 7.91 -1.29 -21.27
N ILE A 643 8.37 -2.01 -22.31
CA ILE A 643 7.69 -3.22 -22.80
C ILE A 643 7.60 -4.28 -21.70
N ARG A 644 8.71 -4.56 -21.00
CA ARG A 644 8.74 -5.53 -19.89
C ARG A 644 7.76 -5.17 -18.78
N THR A 645 7.69 -3.89 -18.40
CA THR A 645 6.73 -3.41 -17.40
C THR A 645 5.29 -3.59 -17.87
N LYS A 646 4.97 -3.22 -19.12
CA LYS A 646 3.63 -3.41 -19.69
C LYS A 646 3.22 -4.88 -19.74
N LEU A 647 4.10 -5.76 -20.22
CA LEU A 647 3.86 -7.20 -20.25
C LEU A 647 3.72 -7.79 -18.83
N GLY A 648 4.48 -7.28 -17.87
CA GLY A 648 4.34 -7.66 -16.45
C GLY A 648 2.98 -7.30 -15.87
N ILE A 649 2.47 -6.09 -16.15
CA ILE A 649 1.13 -5.65 -15.72
C ILE A 649 0.04 -6.49 -16.40
N LEU A 650 0.16 -6.73 -17.71
CA LEU A 650 -0.77 -7.58 -18.45
C LEU A 650 -0.80 -9.00 -17.88
N GLY A 651 0.37 -9.62 -17.66
CA GLY A 651 0.49 -10.97 -17.09
C GLY A 651 -0.06 -11.07 -15.67
N SER A 652 0.21 -10.08 -14.82
CA SER A 652 -0.36 -9.99 -13.48
C SER A 652 -1.88 -9.86 -13.52
N THR A 653 -2.42 -9.06 -14.45
CA THR A 653 -3.87 -8.90 -14.64
C THR A 653 -4.52 -10.21 -15.10
N ILE A 654 -3.88 -10.95 -16.01
CA ILE A 654 -4.37 -12.27 -16.45
C ILE A 654 -4.50 -13.23 -15.26
N TYR A 655 -3.49 -13.28 -14.39
CA TYR A 655 -3.45 -14.25 -13.29
C TYR A 655 -4.36 -13.87 -12.11
N HIS A 656 -4.42 -12.59 -11.74
CA HIS A 656 -5.12 -12.14 -10.52
C HIS A 656 -6.51 -11.55 -10.75
N SER A 657 -6.90 -11.21 -11.98
CA SER A 657 -8.20 -10.58 -12.24
C SER A 657 -9.32 -11.61 -12.35
N ALA A 658 -10.40 -11.40 -11.60
CA ALA A 658 -11.63 -12.20 -11.76
C ALA A 658 -12.27 -12.02 -13.15
N TRP A 659 -11.98 -10.92 -13.85
CA TRP A 659 -12.41 -10.72 -15.24
C TRP A 659 -11.78 -11.71 -16.23
N SER A 660 -10.62 -12.30 -15.90
CA SER A 660 -10.02 -13.36 -16.72
C SER A 660 -10.94 -14.58 -16.83
N ILE A 661 -11.67 -14.92 -15.76
CA ILE A 661 -12.65 -16.02 -15.76
C ILE A 661 -13.82 -15.68 -16.68
N VAL A 662 -14.33 -14.44 -16.60
CA VAL A 662 -15.43 -13.96 -17.45
C VAL A 662 -15.02 -13.98 -18.92
N LEU A 663 -13.81 -13.51 -19.25
CA LEU A 663 -13.27 -13.53 -20.60
C LEU A 663 -13.13 -14.97 -21.12
N LEU A 664 -12.51 -15.86 -20.34
CA LEU A 664 -12.30 -17.26 -20.73
C LEU A 664 -13.63 -17.97 -20.96
N LEU A 665 -14.59 -17.83 -20.03
CA LEU A 665 -15.92 -18.39 -20.19
C LEU A 665 -16.61 -17.82 -21.43
N GLY A 666 -16.48 -16.52 -21.67
CA GLY A 666 -17.02 -15.88 -22.85
C GLY A 666 -16.47 -16.44 -24.16
N ILE A 667 -15.15 -16.69 -24.22
CA ILE A 667 -14.49 -17.34 -25.36
C ILE A 667 -15.01 -18.77 -25.56
N ILE A 668 -15.13 -19.55 -24.48
CA ILE A 668 -15.65 -20.93 -24.53
C ILE A 668 -17.09 -20.95 -25.06
N VAL A 669 -17.97 -20.10 -24.51
CA VAL A 669 -19.37 -20.02 -24.93
C VAL A 669 -19.46 -19.57 -26.39
N LEU A 670 -18.68 -18.58 -26.80
CA LEU A 670 -18.64 -18.14 -28.20
C LEU A 670 -18.18 -19.27 -29.14
N ALA A 671 -17.12 -20.00 -28.78
CA ALA A 671 -16.62 -21.14 -29.57
C ALA A 671 -17.69 -22.25 -29.68
N CYS A 672 -18.43 -22.51 -28.61
CA CYS A 672 -19.56 -23.44 -28.60
C CYS A 672 -20.70 -23.00 -29.52
N ILE A 673 -21.07 -21.71 -29.50
CA ILE A 673 -22.08 -21.14 -30.40
C ILE A 673 -21.62 -21.25 -31.84
N TRP A 674 -20.36 -20.92 -32.12
CA TRP A 674 -19.78 -20.96 -33.46
C TRP A 674 -19.70 -22.37 -34.07
N ARG A 675 -19.61 -23.40 -33.23
CA ARG A 675 -19.64 -24.80 -33.69
C ARG A 675 -21.04 -25.34 -33.99
N LYS A 676 -22.12 -24.68 -33.55
CA LYS A 676 -23.50 -25.18 -33.66
C LYS A 676 -24.32 -24.50 -34.78
N LYS A 677 -25.29 -25.24 -35.37
CA LYS A 677 -26.28 -24.76 -36.37
C LYS A 677 -26.99 -23.42 -36.06
N PRO A 678 -27.35 -23.03 -34.82
CA PRO A 678 -28.01 -21.76 -34.51
C PRO A 678 -27.33 -20.50 -35.07
N LEU A 679 -26.00 -20.44 -35.16
CA LEU A 679 -25.35 -19.25 -35.72
C LEU A 679 -25.53 -19.14 -37.24
N GLN A 680 -25.57 -20.28 -37.95
CA GLN A 680 -25.86 -20.30 -39.39
C GLN A 680 -27.29 -19.81 -39.66
N ALA A 681 -28.26 -20.29 -38.88
CA ALA A 681 -29.64 -19.81 -38.95
C ALA A 681 -29.78 -18.32 -38.62
N LEU A 682 -29.04 -17.82 -37.62
CA LEU A 682 -29.02 -16.39 -37.28
C LEU A 682 -28.40 -15.52 -38.39
N LYS A 683 -27.32 -16.00 -39.00
CA LYS A 683 -26.66 -15.32 -40.13
C LYS A 683 -27.60 -15.21 -41.34
N GLU A 684 -28.38 -16.25 -41.60
CA GLU A 684 -29.38 -16.27 -42.68
C GLU A 684 -30.55 -15.34 -42.36
N ALA A 685 -30.98 -15.28 -41.10
CA ALA A 685 -32.10 -14.43 -40.67
C ALA A 685 -31.76 -12.94 -40.58
N LYS A 686 -30.53 -12.59 -40.16
CA LYS A 686 -30.08 -11.20 -39.94
C LYS A 686 -28.66 -10.99 -40.46
N PRO A 687 -28.49 -10.34 -41.64
CA PRO A 687 -27.18 -10.10 -42.26
C PRO A 687 -26.18 -9.32 -41.40
N GLU A 688 -26.66 -8.46 -40.49
CA GLU A 688 -25.86 -7.60 -39.63
C GLU A 688 -25.09 -8.33 -38.51
N VAL A 689 -25.42 -9.60 -38.23
CA VAL A 689 -24.84 -10.37 -37.11
C VAL A 689 -23.33 -10.57 -37.24
N LEU A 690 -22.87 -10.95 -38.43
CA LEU A 690 -21.45 -11.20 -38.68
C LEU A 690 -20.60 -9.92 -38.64
N PRO A 691 -20.98 -8.82 -39.32
CA PRO A 691 -20.32 -7.53 -39.18
C PRO A 691 -20.10 -7.09 -37.73
N ILE A 692 -21.16 -7.10 -36.91
CA ILE A 692 -21.08 -6.68 -35.51
C ILE A 692 -20.16 -7.61 -34.72
N SER A 693 -20.36 -8.92 -34.86
CA SER A 693 -19.60 -9.91 -34.09
C SER A 693 -18.11 -9.87 -34.41
N ASN A 694 -17.74 -9.83 -35.69
CA ASN A 694 -16.34 -9.77 -36.11
C ASN A 694 -15.67 -8.46 -35.71
N THR A 695 -16.40 -7.34 -35.80
CA THR A 695 -15.89 -6.03 -35.38
C THR A 695 -15.58 -6.02 -33.88
N LEU A 696 -16.49 -6.53 -33.04
CA LEU A 696 -16.28 -6.62 -31.59
C LEU A 696 -15.17 -7.60 -31.21
N LEU A 697 -15.02 -8.72 -31.93
CA LEU A 697 -13.93 -9.66 -31.71
C LEU A 697 -12.57 -9.06 -32.02
N ILE A 698 -12.45 -8.34 -33.13
CA ILE A 698 -11.21 -7.65 -33.49
C ILE A 698 -10.94 -6.51 -32.49
N ALA A 699 -11.97 -5.79 -32.03
CA ALA A 699 -11.82 -4.79 -30.97
C ALA A 699 -11.31 -5.41 -29.66
N ALA A 700 -11.89 -6.53 -29.23
CA ALA A 700 -11.48 -7.26 -28.02
C ALA A 700 -10.04 -7.81 -28.13
N ALA A 701 -9.67 -8.35 -29.29
CA ALA A 701 -8.30 -8.79 -29.55
C ALA A 701 -7.31 -7.63 -29.55
N THR A 702 -7.67 -6.52 -30.18
CA THR A 702 -6.81 -5.33 -30.25
C THR A 702 -6.58 -4.75 -28.85
N VAL A 703 -7.65 -4.55 -28.07
CA VAL A 703 -7.54 -3.96 -26.73
C VAL A 703 -6.76 -4.85 -25.77
N PHE A 704 -6.89 -6.17 -25.89
CA PHE A 704 -6.12 -7.14 -25.10
C PHE A 704 -4.62 -7.00 -25.33
N LEU A 705 -4.21 -6.70 -26.58
CA LEU A 705 -2.80 -6.60 -26.96
C LEU A 705 -2.17 -5.24 -26.64
N VAL A 706 -2.93 -4.15 -26.76
CA VAL A 706 -2.35 -2.78 -26.71
C VAL A 706 -2.47 -2.09 -25.36
N ASN A 707 -3.35 -2.55 -24.46
CA ASN A 707 -3.61 -1.93 -23.16
C ASN A 707 -3.07 -2.75 -21.98
N ASP A 708 -2.55 -2.06 -20.97
CA ASP A 708 -1.96 -2.66 -19.78
C ASP A 708 -2.96 -3.52 -18.98
N THR A 709 -4.22 -3.08 -18.87
CA THR A 709 -5.34 -3.87 -18.30
C THR A 709 -6.31 -4.36 -19.38
N GLY A 710 -5.79 -4.68 -20.57
CA GLY A 710 -6.56 -5.08 -21.74
C GLY A 710 -7.52 -6.25 -21.52
N VAL A 711 -7.22 -7.16 -20.58
CA VAL A 711 -8.08 -8.28 -20.17
C VAL A 711 -9.47 -7.82 -19.73
N ILE A 712 -9.54 -6.77 -18.91
CA ILE A 712 -10.81 -6.28 -18.34
C ILE A 712 -11.66 -5.65 -19.45
N ALA A 713 -11.06 -4.77 -20.26
CA ALA A 713 -11.73 -4.15 -21.40
C ALA A 713 -12.23 -5.19 -22.42
N ALA A 714 -11.40 -6.21 -22.72
CA ALA A 714 -11.79 -7.31 -23.60
C ALA A 714 -12.96 -8.12 -23.02
N ALA A 715 -12.95 -8.44 -21.72
CA ALA A 715 -14.05 -9.16 -21.06
C ALA A 715 -15.37 -8.39 -21.16
N LEU A 716 -15.35 -7.07 -21.01
CA LEU A 716 -16.52 -6.20 -21.16
C LEU A 716 -17.02 -6.15 -22.61
N ILE A 717 -16.14 -6.09 -23.60
CA ILE A 717 -16.53 -6.19 -25.02
C ILE A 717 -17.19 -7.54 -25.31
N PHE A 718 -16.63 -8.63 -24.76
CA PHE A 718 -17.19 -9.98 -24.87
C PHE A 718 -18.58 -10.10 -24.23
N LEU A 719 -18.79 -9.48 -23.07
CA LEU A 719 -20.10 -9.44 -22.42
C LEU A 719 -21.15 -8.82 -23.36
N TYR A 720 -20.86 -7.65 -23.95
CA TYR A 720 -21.75 -7.01 -24.92
C TYR A 720 -22.00 -7.85 -26.17
N LEU A 721 -20.94 -8.48 -26.71
CA LEU A 721 -21.03 -9.40 -27.84
C LEU A 721 -21.95 -10.60 -27.53
N LEU A 722 -21.75 -11.24 -26.39
CA LEU A 722 -22.52 -12.42 -26.01
C LEU A 722 -23.97 -12.07 -25.68
N SER A 723 -24.21 -10.95 -25.00
CA SER A 723 -25.58 -10.46 -24.77
C SER A 723 -26.29 -10.13 -26.08
N TYR A 724 -25.60 -9.55 -27.07
CA TYR A 724 -26.16 -9.35 -28.41
C TYR A 724 -26.60 -10.68 -29.04
N LEU A 725 -25.73 -11.69 -29.04
CA LEU A 725 -26.08 -13.02 -29.56
C LEU A 725 -27.20 -13.68 -28.77
N GLY A 726 -27.21 -13.55 -27.44
CA GLY A 726 -28.25 -14.07 -26.56
C GLY A 726 -29.62 -13.48 -26.84
N ILE A 727 -29.69 -12.16 -27.05
CA ILE A 727 -30.94 -11.46 -27.39
C ILE A 727 -31.49 -11.97 -28.73
N LEU A 728 -30.63 -12.16 -29.72
CA LEU A 728 -31.03 -12.72 -31.02
C LEU A 728 -31.50 -14.17 -30.94
N LEU A 729 -30.84 -15.01 -30.14
CA LEU A 729 -31.26 -16.39 -29.90
C LEU A 729 -32.62 -16.46 -29.19
N ALA A 730 -32.93 -15.50 -28.33
CA ALA A 730 -34.23 -15.42 -27.67
C ALA A 730 -35.36 -15.09 -28.67
N GLU A 731 -35.11 -14.21 -29.64
CA GLU A 731 -36.04 -13.84 -30.73
C GLU A 731 -36.23 -14.97 -31.76
N GLY A 732 -35.15 -15.64 -32.17
CA GLY A 732 -35.17 -16.66 -33.23
C GLY A 732 -35.88 -17.97 -32.87
N GLY A 733 -36.23 -18.16 -31.59
CA GLY A 733 -36.93 -19.36 -31.13
C GLY A 733 -38.45 -19.37 -31.37
N ASP A 734 -39.01 -18.37 -32.06
CA ASP A 734 -40.45 -18.27 -32.37
C ASP A 734 -40.78 -18.52 -33.86
N THR A 735 -39.78 -18.76 -34.72
CA THR A 735 -40.00 -19.02 -36.15
C THR A 735 -39.36 -20.34 -36.61
N GLY A 736 -40.17 -21.40 -36.64
CA GLY A 736 -39.88 -22.73 -37.22
C GLY A 736 -40.65 -23.81 -36.46
N GLY A 737 -41.81 -24.32 -36.92
CA GLY A 737 -42.08 -24.82 -38.27
C GLY A 737 -41.70 -26.30 -38.31
N GLY A 738 -42.71 -27.18 -38.27
CA GLY A 738 -42.58 -28.59 -37.90
C GLY A 738 -41.69 -29.45 -38.80
N PHE A 739 -41.06 -30.45 -38.20
CA PHE A 739 -40.63 -31.69 -38.84
C PHE A 739 -40.39 -32.73 -37.75
N PHE A 740 -41.43 -33.49 -37.41
CA PHE A 740 -41.40 -34.96 -37.26
C PHE A 740 -42.83 -35.45 -36.95
N CYS A 741 -43.34 -36.30 -37.82
CA CYS A 741 -44.64 -36.98 -37.69
C CYS A 741 -44.40 -38.44 -37.28
N MET A 742 -45.38 -38.98 -36.52
CA MET A 742 -45.63 -40.38 -36.07
C MET A 742 -45.30 -40.69 -34.59
N PRO A 743 -46.10 -41.53 -33.90
CA PRO A 743 -47.52 -41.37 -33.60
C PRO A 743 -47.81 -41.46 -32.08
N ARG A 744 -49.06 -41.15 -31.71
CA ARG A 744 -49.65 -41.14 -30.35
C ARG A 744 -49.35 -42.39 -29.49
N SER A 745 -49.12 -42.16 -28.20
CA SER A 745 -49.78 -42.92 -27.12
C SER A 745 -49.92 -42.11 -25.81
N SER A 746 -51.15 -42.09 -25.32
CA SER A 746 -51.67 -41.95 -23.94
C SER A 746 -51.15 -40.85 -22.98
N GLU A 747 -52.07 -39.91 -22.71
CA GLU A 747 -52.52 -39.42 -21.40
C GLU A 747 -51.53 -39.28 -20.24
N THR A 748 -51.39 -38.04 -19.72
CA THR A 748 -51.95 -37.60 -18.43
C THR A 748 -51.49 -36.17 -18.13
N SER A 749 -52.42 -35.30 -17.69
CA SER A 749 -52.09 -34.04 -17.02
C SER A 749 -51.55 -34.36 -15.62
N PRO A 750 -50.71 -33.47 -15.02
CA PRO A 750 -51.31 -32.59 -14.03
C PRO A 750 -50.66 -31.20 -13.86
N SER A 751 -51.53 -30.30 -13.37
CA SER A 751 -51.34 -29.12 -12.52
C SER A 751 -49.97 -28.44 -12.34
N VAL A 752 -50.01 -27.13 -12.54
CA VAL A 752 -49.02 -26.15 -12.07
C VAL A 752 -49.16 -25.94 -10.55
N PRO A 753 -48.07 -25.95 -9.76
CA PRO A 753 -48.04 -25.26 -8.48
C PRO A 753 -47.27 -23.94 -8.58
N LYS A 754 -47.94 -22.87 -8.16
CA LYS A 754 -47.33 -21.62 -7.71
C LYS A 754 -46.40 -21.91 -6.53
N LYS A 755 -45.14 -21.47 -6.61
CA LYS A 755 -44.31 -20.90 -5.52
C LYS A 755 -42.85 -20.79 -5.98
N ILE A 756 -42.49 -19.60 -6.46
CA ILE A 756 -41.13 -19.07 -6.38
C ILE A 756 -41.28 -17.76 -5.62
N ILE A 757 -40.58 -17.64 -4.50
CA ILE A 757 -39.99 -16.44 -3.87
C ILE A 757 -39.59 -16.87 -2.44
N ILE A 758 -38.45 -16.35 -1.98
CA ILE A 758 -37.73 -16.64 -0.72
C ILE A 758 -36.69 -17.77 -0.84
N GLY A 759 -35.56 -17.46 -1.46
CA GLY A 759 -34.30 -18.15 -1.29
C GLY A 759 -33.24 -17.15 -0.86
N GLY A 760 -33.36 -16.65 0.37
CA GLY A 760 -32.41 -15.74 1.01
C GLY A 760 -32.18 -16.20 2.44
N LEU A 761 -30.90 -16.37 2.80
CA LEU A 761 -30.37 -16.58 4.15
C LEU A 761 -30.94 -17.75 4.98
N LEU A 762 -30.18 -18.85 5.07
CA LEU A 762 -30.05 -19.66 6.30
C LEU A 762 -28.96 -20.72 6.10
N LEU A 763 -27.70 -20.31 6.26
CA LEU A 763 -26.59 -21.23 6.50
C LEU A 763 -25.72 -20.69 7.64
N VAL A 764 -26.37 -20.51 8.79
CA VAL A 764 -25.77 -20.43 10.13
C VAL A 764 -26.83 -21.03 11.05
N CYS A 765 -26.64 -22.29 11.46
CA CYS A 765 -27.27 -22.96 12.63
C CYS A 765 -27.15 -24.49 12.51
N VAL A 766 -25.93 -25.00 12.30
CA VAL A 766 -25.60 -26.40 12.60
C VAL A 766 -24.24 -26.44 13.27
N PHE A 767 -24.17 -25.99 14.52
CA PHE A 767 -23.19 -26.44 15.51
C PHE A 767 -23.73 -26.04 16.89
N GLY A 768 -24.34 -26.99 17.58
CA GLY A 768 -24.92 -26.77 18.89
C GLY A 768 -25.60 -28.04 19.38
N CYS A 769 -24.80 -29.03 19.76
CA CYS A 769 -25.16 -30.10 20.70
C CYS A 769 -23.96 -31.03 20.92
N ALA A 770 -23.06 -30.64 21.82
CA ALA A 770 -22.20 -31.57 22.54
C ALA A 770 -22.34 -31.21 24.02
N LYS A 771 -22.90 -32.13 24.82
CA LYS A 771 -23.02 -31.97 26.27
C LYS A 771 -21.62 -32.10 26.90
N PRO A 772 -21.26 -31.29 27.90
CA PRO A 772 -20.04 -31.52 28.66
C PRO A 772 -20.23 -32.76 29.54
N VAL A 773 -19.26 -33.67 29.48
CA VAL A 773 -19.10 -34.76 30.46
C VAL A 773 -18.43 -34.17 31.68
N GLN A 774 -19.11 -34.24 32.82
CA GLN A 774 -18.59 -33.86 34.12
C GLN A 774 -17.62 -34.96 34.58
N ALA A 775 -16.32 -34.66 34.58
CA ALA A 775 -15.33 -35.52 35.23
C ALA A 775 -15.38 -35.25 36.74
N ALA A 776 -15.47 -36.32 37.53
CA ALA A 776 -15.46 -36.25 38.99
C ALA A 776 -14.07 -35.81 39.48
N GLU A 777 -14.00 -34.67 40.16
CA GLU A 777 -12.81 -34.28 40.93
C GLU A 777 -12.70 -35.18 42.15
N THR A 778 -11.63 -35.97 42.19
CA THR A 778 -11.19 -36.63 43.41
C THR A 778 -10.23 -35.67 44.11
N GLU A 779 -10.59 -35.17 45.28
CA GLU A 779 -9.67 -34.42 46.16
C GLU A 779 -8.48 -35.33 46.52
N ARG A 780 -7.36 -35.16 45.84
CA ARG A 780 -6.04 -35.49 46.38
C ARG A 780 -5.42 -34.20 46.85
N LYS A 781 -5.20 -34.06 48.16
CA LYS A 781 -4.23 -33.10 48.68
C LYS A 781 -2.87 -33.40 48.02
N PRO A 782 -2.28 -32.48 47.23
CA PRO A 782 -0.92 -32.66 46.76
C PRO A 782 0.01 -32.37 47.93
N GLU A 783 0.92 -33.30 48.22
CA GLU A 783 2.19 -32.91 48.84
C GLU A 783 2.87 -31.88 47.93
N PRO A 784 3.65 -30.91 48.48
CA PRO A 784 4.23 -29.85 47.67
C PRO A 784 5.20 -30.45 46.64
N ARG A 785 4.84 -30.30 45.36
CA ARG A 785 5.64 -30.74 44.21
C ARG A 785 6.25 -29.52 43.54
N GLN A 786 7.58 -29.44 43.53
CA GLN A 786 8.29 -28.36 42.85
C GLN A 786 8.52 -28.73 41.37
N VAL A 787 8.38 -27.75 40.48
CA VAL A 787 8.64 -27.89 39.04
C VAL A 787 9.93 -27.15 38.69
N ILE A 788 10.87 -27.84 38.06
CA ILE A 788 12.14 -27.28 37.62
C ILE A 788 12.24 -27.37 36.10
N ILE A 789 12.43 -26.23 35.44
CA ILE A 789 12.54 -26.13 33.98
C ILE A 789 13.96 -25.76 33.61
N TYR A 790 14.69 -26.69 33.02
CA TYR A 790 15.98 -26.43 32.38
C TYR A 790 15.76 -26.00 30.93
N MET A 791 15.85 -24.69 30.68
CA MET A 791 15.75 -24.14 29.33
C MET A 791 17.14 -24.10 28.70
N ILE A 792 17.40 -25.03 27.78
CA ILE A 792 18.63 -25.10 27.01
C ILE A 792 18.29 -24.73 25.57
N ASP A 793 18.21 -23.42 25.30
CA ASP A 793 17.86 -22.96 23.97
C ASP A 793 18.91 -23.39 22.93
N LYS A 794 18.46 -23.65 21.70
CA LYS A 794 19.29 -24.18 20.61
C LYS A 794 19.80 -25.60 20.82
N LEU A 795 19.32 -26.35 21.82
CA LEU A 795 19.60 -27.78 21.96
C LEU A 795 18.95 -28.58 20.83
N SER A 796 19.69 -29.55 20.29
CA SER A 796 19.25 -30.51 19.28
C SER A 796 19.25 -31.93 19.86
N ILE A 797 18.41 -32.81 19.31
CA ILE A 797 18.38 -34.22 19.71
C ILE A 797 19.74 -34.91 19.57
N ASN A 798 20.55 -34.48 18.59
CA ASN A 798 21.89 -35.04 18.36
C ASN A 798 22.92 -34.61 19.42
N ASP A 799 22.61 -33.60 20.22
CA ASP A 799 23.48 -33.18 21.32
C ASP A 799 23.36 -34.14 22.53
N LEU A 800 22.21 -34.82 22.66
CA LEU A 800 21.95 -35.81 23.70
C LEU A 800 22.67 -37.13 23.37
N SER A 801 23.82 -37.36 24.00
CA SER A 801 24.63 -38.56 23.76
C SER A 801 25.37 -39.02 25.03
N PRO A 802 25.65 -40.33 25.16
CA PRO A 802 26.37 -40.85 26.33
C PRO A 802 27.81 -40.32 26.45
N GLN A 803 28.39 -39.78 25.37
CA GLN A 803 29.73 -39.19 25.37
C GLN A 803 29.77 -37.70 25.68
N THR A 804 28.73 -36.94 25.30
CA THR A 804 28.73 -35.46 25.42
C THR A 804 27.88 -34.97 26.59
N THR A 805 26.75 -35.61 26.85
CA THR A 805 25.80 -35.25 27.92
C THR A 805 25.40 -36.51 28.68
N PRO A 806 26.35 -37.18 29.37
CA PRO A 806 26.09 -38.47 30.02
C PRO A 806 25.01 -38.40 31.09
N TYR A 807 24.85 -37.27 31.79
CA TYR A 807 23.82 -37.13 32.81
C TYR A 807 22.43 -36.99 32.18
N LEU A 808 22.25 -36.08 31.22
CA LEU A 808 20.99 -35.92 30.47
C LEU A 808 20.61 -37.21 29.73
N TRP A 809 21.60 -37.93 29.19
CA TRP A 809 21.40 -39.24 28.56
C TRP A 809 20.85 -40.28 29.54
N LYS A 810 21.34 -40.29 30.78
CA LYS A 810 20.83 -41.20 31.82
C LYS A 810 19.46 -40.76 32.34
N LEU A 811 19.21 -39.45 32.45
CA LEU A 811 17.95 -38.88 32.93
C LEU A 811 16.77 -39.29 32.03
N GLN A 812 17.00 -39.46 30.73
CA GLN A 812 15.99 -39.97 29.81
C GLN A 812 15.50 -41.40 30.16
N GLU A 813 16.32 -42.22 30.82
CA GLU A 813 15.94 -43.58 31.24
C GLU A 813 14.95 -43.57 32.41
N GLN A 814 14.85 -42.42 33.10
CA GLN A 814 14.00 -42.20 34.27
C GLN A 814 12.81 -41.26 33.96
N GLY A 815 12.69 -40.79 32.72
CA GLY A 815 11.69 -39.80 32.29
C GLY A 815 11.15 -40.07 30.88
N GLY A 816 10.34 -39.15 30.38
CA GLY A 816 9.84 -39.18 29.00
C GLY A 816 10.66 -38.26 28.09
N ILE A 817 10.90 -38.69 26.84
CA ILE A 817 11.49 -37.85 25.79
C ILE A 817 10.50 -37.64 24.65
N GLY A 818 10.42 -36.42 24.15
CA GLY A 818 9.53 -36.03 23.05
C GLY A 818 10.24 -35.10 22.08
N LEU A 819 9.61 -34.85 20.93
CA LEU A 819 10.03 -33.82 20.00
C LEU A 819 8.98 -32.70 20.00
N LEU A 820 9.38 -31.51 20.42
CA LEU A 820 8.57 -30.31 20.46
C LEU A 820 8.45 -29.67 19.08
N ASN A 821 7.22 -29.36 18.69
CA ASN A 821 6.96 -28.54 17.50
C ASN A 821 7.10 -27.05 17.83
N THR A 822 8.10 -26.40 17.24
CA THR A 822 8.45 -24.99 17.51
C THR A 822 7.76 -23.99 16.58
N ILE A 823 6.60 -24.32 16.00
CA ILE A 823 5.79 -23.33 15.27
C ILE A 823 5.31 -22.26 16.25
N THR A 824 5.45 -20.99 15.83
CA THR A 824 5.02 -19.82 16.60
C THR A 824 4.05 -18.99 15.77
N GLY A 825 3.48 -17.92 16.34
CA GLY A 825 2.66 -16.96 15.57
C GLY A 825 3.46 -16.06 14.61
N GLY A 826 4.78 -16.28 14.48
CA GLY A 826 5.71 -15.47 13.70
C GLY A 826 6.95 -16.26 13.29
N GLU A 827 8.12 -15.60 13.28
CA GLU A 827 9.39 -16.30 13.02
C GLU A 827 9.74 -17.27 14.17
N ARG A 828 10.49 -18.33 13.86
CA ARG A 828 10.94 -19.33 14.85
C ARG A 828 12.16 -18.81 15.63
N THR A 829 11.89 -17.89 16.53
CA THR A 829 12.88 -17.28 17.43
C THR A 829 12.66 -17.74 18.87
N SER A 830 13.69 -17.64 19.70
CA SER A 830 13.60 -17.95 21.14
C SER A 830 12.50 -17.14 21.83
N ILE A 831 12.40 -15.85 21.48
CA ILE A 831 11.33 -14.93 21.93
C ILE A 831 9.94 -15.51 21.62
N ASN A 832 9.66 -15.82 20.36
CA ASN A 832 8.34 -16.29 19.96
C ASN A 832 8.04 -17.71 20.49
N GLY A 833 9.08 -18.54 20.64
CA GLY A 833 9.00 -19.87 21.24
C GLY A 833 8.56 -19.78 22.70
N CYS A 834 9.26 -18.98 23.51
CA CYS A 834 8.92 -18.75 24.92
C CYS A 834 7.50 -18.17 25.08
N CYS A 835 7.12 -17.16 24.28
CA CYS A 835 5.75 -16.62 24.31
C CYS A 835 4.68 -17.67 23.93
N THR A 836 4.96 -18.53 22.94
CA THR A 836 4.03 -19.58 22.49
C THR A 836 3.83 -20.64 23.57
N ILE A 837 4.91 -21.04 24.25
CA ILE A 837 4.86 -21.98 25.38
C ILE A 837 4.06 -21.33 26.53
N SER A 838 4.42 -20.09 26.90
CA SER A 838 3.73 -19.32 27.95
C SER A 838 2.23 -19.17 27.69
N ALA A 839 1.82 -19.03 26.42
CA ALA A 839 0.42 -18.86 26.04
C ALA A 839 -0.39 -20.17 25.93
N GLY A 840 0.28 -21.32 25.80
CA GLY A 840 -0.36 -22.59 25.43
C GLY A 840 -1.01 -22.60 24.03
N LYS A 841 -0.72 -21.58 23.20
CA LYS A 841 -1.24 -21.35 21.85
C LYS A 841 -0.22 -20.52 21.07
N LEU A 842 -0.20 -20.62 19.74
CA LEU A 842 0.67 -19.79 18.89
C LEU A 842 0.62 -18.33 19.32
N ALA A 843 1.78 -17.78 19.68
CA ALA A 843 1.94 -16.39 20.09
C ALA A 843 3.22 -15.80 19.51
N VAL A 844 3.33 -14.47 19.59
CA VAL A 844 4.52 -13.71 19.18
C VAL A 844 4.94 -12.75 20.29
N GLY A 845 6.24 -12.54 20.43
CA GLY A 845 6.76 -11.48 21.27
C GLY A 845 6.79 -10.12 20.56
N SER A 846 7.44 -9.15 21.20
CA SER A 846 7.83 -7.87 20.58
C SER A 846 9.27 -7.95 20.05
N SER A 847 9.70 -6.96 19.26
CA SER A 847 11.11 -6.86 18.85
C SER A 847 12.06 -6.71 20.04
N ASN A 848 11.58 -6.14 21.15
CA ASN A 848 12.34 -5.84 22.36
C ASN A 848 12.06 -6.84 23.49
N ALA A 849 11.37 -7.95 23.23
CA ALA A 849 10.99 -8.92 24.27
C ALA A 849 12.18 -9.72 24.86
N HIS A 850 13.38 -9.49 24.34
CA HIS A 850 14.64 -9.98 24.92
C HIS A 850 15.19 -9.05 26.03
N LEU A 851 14.66 -7.82 26.16
CA LEU A 851 15.07 -6.81 27.13
C LEU A 851 14.17 -6.87 28.37
N ASN A 852 14.51 -7.77 29.30
CA ASN A 852 13.79 -7.98 30.54
C ASN A 852 14.74 -7.70 31.72
N TYR A 853 14.22 -7.17 32.83
CA TYR A 853 15.07 -6.58 33.87
C TYR A 853 14.61 -6.96 35.28
N GLU A 854 15.55 -7.03 36.21
CA GLU A 854 15.22 -7.06 37.64
C GLU A 854 14.65 -5.70 38.04
N ALA A 855 13.66 -5.65 38.95
CA ALA A 855 12.99 -4.40 39.30
C ALA A 855 13.95 -3.30 39.80
N GLY A 856 15.03 -3.69 40.48
CA GLY A 856 16.09 -2.79 40.96
C GLY A 856 17.18 -2.44 39.93
N GLU A 857 17.16 -2.98 38.71
CA GLU A 857 18.17 -2.71 37.70
C GLU A 857 18.04 -1.28 37.16
N VAL A 858 19.16 -0.55 37.05
CA VAL A 858 19.16 0.85 36.63
C VAL A 858 19.41 0.97 35.13
N LEU A 859 18.48 1.60 34.42
CA LEU A 859 18.49 1.81 32.98
C LEU A 859 18.58 3.31 32.70
N GLU A 860 19.68 3.75 32.07
CA GLU A 860 19.89 5.16 31.70
C GLU A 860 19.66 6.16 32.87
N GLY A 861 19.98 5.75 34.09
CA GLY A 861 19.85 6.53 35.32
C GLY A 861 18.52 6.42 36.07
N GLU A 862 17.60 5.54 35.63
CA GLU A 862 16.29 5.30 36.27
C GLU A 862 16.09 3.80 36.60
N PRO A 863 15.46 3.44 37.74
CA PRO A 863 15.10 2.04 38.03
C PRO A 863 14.12 1.44 37.00
N ALA A 864 14.32 0.18 36.64
CA ALA A 864 13.42 -0.55 35.74
C ALA A 864 11.98 -0.62 36.27
N ALA A 865 11.81 -0.69 37.60
CA ALA A 865 10.51 -0.61 38.26
C ALA A 865 9.73 0.67 37.90
N ASP A 866 10.40 1.84 37.88
CA ASP A 866 9.76 3.12 37.59
C ASP A 866 9.35 3.22 36.12
N ILE A 867 10.20 2.72 35.23
CA ILE A 867 9.92 2.63 33.80
C ILE A 867 8.72 1.70 33.55
N PHE A 868 8.71 0.54 34.19
CA PHE A 868 7.63 -0.43 34.07
C PHE A 868 6.31 0.13 34.62
N ALA A 869 6.31 0.69 35.82
CA ALA A 869 5.12 1.30 36.43
C ALA A 869 4.57 2.46 35.59
N ARG A 870 5.45 3.28 34.99
CA ARG A 870 5.04 4.33 34.05
C ARG A 870 4.36 3.77 32.80
N ASN A 871 4.82 2.63 32.30
CA ASN A 871 4.34 2.06 31.04
C ASN A 871 3.10 1.16 31.21
N THR A 872 2.95 0.50 32.36
CA THR A 872 1.86 -0.48 32.62
C THR A 872 0.84 -0.01 33.65
N GLY A 873 1.19 0.97 34.47
CA GLY A 873 0.40 1.39 35.64
C GLY A 873 0.52 0.45 36.84
N ILE A 874 1.34 -0.61 36.76
CA ILE A 874 1.51 -1.61 37.80
C ILE A 874 2.81 -1.32 38.56
N VAL A 875 2.72 -1.16 39.88
CA VAL A 875 3.90 -0.99 40.75
C VAL A 875 4.45 -2.38 41.10
N PRO A 876 5.67 -2.74 40.64
CA PRO A 876 6.24 -4.05 40.92
C PRO A 876 6.87 -4.12 42.31
N GLU A 877 6.98 -5.34 42.85
CA GLU A 877 7.75 -5.60 44.07
C GLU A 877 9.25 -5.63 43.79
N LYS A 878 10.07 -5.47 44.84
CA LYS A 878 11.52 -5.32 44.74
C LYS A 878 12.21 -6.50 44.05
N ASP A 879 11.71 -7.71 44.27
CA ASP A 879 12.33 -8.93 43.77
C ASP A 879 11.77 -9.35 42.40
N ASN A 880 10.76 -8.63 41.86
CA ASN A 880 10.13 -8.98 40.59
C ASN A 880 11.08 -8.84 39.40
N ILE A 881 10.86 -9.69 38.40
CA ILE A 881 11.42 -9.52 37.06
C ILE A 881 10.34 -8.92 36.16
N LEU A 882 10.74 -7.93 35.36
CA LEU A 882 9.86 -7.06 34.59
C LEU A 882 10.04 -7.27 33.09
N ILE A 883 8.95 -7.66 32.43
CA ILE A 883 8.88 -7.77 30.98
C ILE A 883 8.51 -6.41 30.40
N SER A 884 9.51 -5.62 30.07
CA SER A 884 9.36 -4.20 29.71
C SER A 884 8.50 -3.95 28.46
N SER A 885 8.25 -4.99 27.65
CA SER A 885 7.44 -4.90 26.42
C SER A 885 6.10 -5.64 26.49
N ILE A 886 5.61 -5.97 27.69
CA ILE A 886 4.38 -6.75 27.89
C ILE A 886 3.18 -6.22 27.09
N ASN A 887 2.92 -4.91 27.13
CA ASN A 887 1.80 -4.31 26.38
C ASN A 887 1.93 -4.49 24.87
N VAL A 888 3.16 -4.48 24.33
CA VAL A 888 3.40 -4.73 22.90
C VAL A 888 3.18 -6.21 22.57
N ILE A 889 3.61 -7.11 23.45
CA ILE A 889 3.35 -8.55 23.32
C ILE A 889 1.83 -8.79 23.30
N GLU A 890 1.08 -8.21 24.24
CA GLU A 890 -0.37 -8.34 24.30
C GLU A 890 -1.04 -7.79 23.03
N LYS A 891 -0.69 -6.56 22.60
CA LYS A 891 -1.23 -5.93 21.39
C LYS A 891 -0.92 -6.73 20.12
N ASN A 892 0.31 -7.25 20.00
CA ASN A 892 0.70 -8.07 18.86
C ASN A 892 -0.14 -9.34 18.73
N ASN A 893 -0.48 -9.96 19.86
CA ASN A 893 -1.25 -11.19 19.86
C ASN A 893 -2.76 -10.95 19.72
N SER A 894 -3.33 -9.94 20.38
CA SER A 894 -4.75 -9.60 20.28
C SER A 894 -5.14 -9.15 18.87
N GLN A 895 -4.33 -8.28 18.23
CA GLN A 895 -4.58 -7.82 16.85
C GLN A 895 -4.55 -8.94 15.81
N ARG A 896 -3.85 -10.04 16.11
CA ARG A 896 -3.67 -11.20 15.23
C ARG A 896 -4.55 -12.40 15.63
N ASN A 897 -5.39 -12.25 16.66
CA ASN A 897 -6.19 -13.35 17.24
C ASN A 897 -5.34 -14.57 17.68
N LEU A 898 -4.14 -14.32 18.19
CA LEU A 898 -3.17 -15.32 18.66
C LEU A 898 -3.41 -15.71 20.14
N GLY A 899 -2.47 -16.40 20.78
CA GLY A 899 -2.51 -16.77 22.20
C GLY A 899 -2.09 -15.62 23.13
N GLN A 900 -2.56 -15.64 24.38
CA GLN A 900 -2.17 -14.67 25.40
C GLN A 900 -0.89 -15.16 26.09
N ALA A 901 0.25 -14.57 25.75
CA ALA A 901 1.48 -14.81 26.49
C ALA A 901 1.30 -14.38 27.95
N GLY A 902 1.81 -15.15 28.89
CA GLY A 902 1.60 -14.95 30.33
C GLY A 902 0.59 -15.92 30.97
N ARG A 903 -0.20 -16.62 30.16
CA ARG A 903 -1.28 -17.49 30.65
C ARG A 903 -0.80 -18.64 31.55
N LEU A 904 0.38 -19.17 31.29
CA LEU A 904 1.02 -20.16 32.15
C LEU A 904 1.29 -19.58 33.55
N GLY A 905 1.92 -18.40 33.62
CA GLY A 905 2.16 -17.69 34.89
C GLY A 905 0.85 -17.36 35.62
N ASP A 906 -0.16 -16.85 34.91
CA ASP A 906 -1.49 -16.60 35.50
C ASP A 906 -2.09 -17.87 36.13
N SER A 907 -1.94 -19.02 35.46
CA SER A 907 -2.48 -20.29 35.92
C SER A 907 -1.74 -20.82 37.15
N ILE A 908 -0.43 -20.58 37.24
CA ILE A 908 0.40 -20.92 38.41
C ILE A 908 -0.01 -20.03 39.59
N HIS A 909 -0.07 -18.71 39.39
CA HIS A 909 -0.45 -17.76 40.43
C HIS A 909 -1.89 -17.96 40.93
N ALA A 910 -2.81 -18.39 40.06
CA ALA A 910 -4.19 -18.72 40.44
C ALA A 910 -4.29 -19.90 41.43
N LEU A 911 -3.26 -20.77 41.47
CA LEU A 911 -3.13 -21.85 42.46
C LEU A 911 -2.46 -21.39 43.76
N GLY A 912 -2.06 -20.12 43.86
CA GLY A 912 -1.31 -19.57 45.00
C GLY A 912 0.18 -19.93 45.00
N LEU A 913 0.70 -20.42 43.87
CA LEU A 913 2.09 -20.85 43.71
C LEU A 913 2.96 -19.72 43.12
N LYS A 914 4.27 -19.76 43.35
CA LYS A 914 5.24 -18.73 42.92
C LYS A 914 6.21 -19.19 41.83
N THR A 915 6.67 -18.22 41.03
CA THR A 915 7.56 -18.42 39.89
C THR A 915 8.94 -17.75 40.07
N ALA A 916 10.00 -18.42 39.60
CA ALA A 916 11.33 -17.83 39.55
C ALA A 916 12.11 -18.13 38.26
N VAL A 917 12.97 -17.19 37.85
CA VAL A 917 13.86 -17.34 36.68
C VAL A 917 15.31 -17.06 37.06
N ILE A 918 16.23 -17.93 36.66
CA ILE A 918 17.67 -17.81 36.94
C ILE A 918 18.46 -17.95 35.64
N GLY A 919 19.43 -17.06 35.43
CA GLY A 919 20.30 -17.06 34.26
C GLY A 919 19.77 -16.21 33.11
N ASN A 920 20.59 -16.11 32.06
CA ASN A 920 20.29 -15.31 30.89
C ASN A 920 21.13 -15.76 29.68
N SER A 921 20.86 -15.16 28.53
CA SER A 921 21.62 -15.28 27.29
C SER A 921 22.31 -13.96 26.88
N ASP A 922 22.62 -13.09 27.85
CA ASP A 922 23.22 -11.76 27.63
C ASP A 922 24.53 -11.85 26.83
N ARG A 923 24.81 -10.82 26.02
CA ARG A 923 26.08 -10.62 25.31
C ARG A 923 26.72 -9.32 25.80
N PRO A 924 28.03 -9.10 25.57
CA PRO A 924 28.67 -7.84 25.94
C PRO A 924 27.90 -6.63 25.41
N GLY A 925 27.38 -5.79 26.33
CA GLY A 925 26.58 -4.60 26.00
C GLY A 925 25.17 -4.86 25.43
N TYR A 926 24.68 -6.11 25.44
CA TYR A 926 23.39 -6.47 24.85
C TYR A 926 22.65 -7.50 25.72
N PRO A 927 21.66 -7.07 26.53
CA PRO A 927 20.80 -7.97 27.29
C PRO A 927 20.01 -8.90 26.37
N ASN A 928 19.87 -10.17 26.75
CA ASN A 928 19.05 -11.14 26.04
C ASN A 928 18.53 -12.20 27.02
N ARG A 929 17.33 -11.97 27.53
CA ARG A 929 16.78 -12.69 28.70
C ARG A 929 15.42 -13.30 28.37
N SER A 930 15.39 -14.11 27.31
CA SER A 930 14.14 -14.62 26.74
C SER A 930 13.43 -15.65 27.62
N GLY A 931 14.13 -16.31 28.55
CA GLY A 931 13.54 -17.29 29.46
C GLY A 931 12.45 -16.69 30.35
N CYS A 932 12.55 -15.40 30.69
CA CYS A 932 11.56 -14.69 31.49
C CYS A 932 10.15 -14.69 30.85
N LEU A 933 10.08 -14.71 29.51
CA LEU A 933 8.82 -14.71 28.77
C LEU A 933 8.03 -16.01 28.97
N LEU A 934 8.67 -17.10 29.39
CA LEU A 934 8.03 -18.39 29.57
C LEU A 934 7.18 -18.41 30.85
N LEU A 935 7.74 -17.92 31.96
CA LEU A 935 7.12 -17.93 33.29
C LEU A 935 6.46 -16.62 33.71
N MET A 936 6.55 -15.55 32.92
CA MET A 936 5.80 -14.33 33.21
C MET A 936 4.30 -14.61 33.31
N ASP A 937 3.59 -13.81 34.08
CA ASP A 937 2.13 -13.73 34.04
C ASP A 937 1.65 -12.75 32.95
N SER A 938 0.33 -12.60 32.79
CA SER A 938 -0.25 -11.66 31.81
C SER A 938 0.05 -10.20 32.10
N ARG A 939 0.49 -9.88 33.32
CA ARG A 939 0.96 -8.53 33.70
C ARG A 939 2.41 -8.30 33.28
N GLY A 940 3.12 -9.34 32.84
CA GLY A 940 4.53 -9.27 32.47
C GLY A 940 5.45 -9.31 33.68
N ILE A 941 5.04 -10.00 34.75
CA ILE A 941 5.79 -10.14 36.00
C ILE A 941 6.16 -11.61 36.24
N VAL A 942 7.39 -11.84 36.70
CA VAL A 942 7.80 -13.09 37.39
C VAL A 942 8.11 -12.72 38.84
N ASP A 943 7.69 -13.54 39.80
CA ASP A 943 7.72 -13.16 41.22
C ASP A 943 9.12 -12.86 41.73
N SER A 944 10.10 -13.69 41.34
CA SER A 944 11.49 -13.52 41.75
C SER A 944 12.49 -14.03 40.71
N GLY A 945 13.76 -13.64 40.86
CA GLY A 945 14.83 -14.29 40.10
C GLY A 945 16.14 -13.53 40.06
N ALA A 946 17.11 -14.11 39.37
CA ALA A 946 18.44 -13.56 39.17
C ALA A 946 18.82 -13.72 37.69
N ILE A 947 18.68 -12.64 36.93
CA ILE A 947 18.82 -12.61 35.46
C ILE A 947 19.78 -11.54 34.98
N GLY A 948 20.26 -10.66 35.86
CA GLY A 948 21.14 -9.56 35.50
C GLY A 948 22.55 -10.00 35.07
N PRO A 949 23.42 -9.05 34.69
CA PRO A 949 24.78 -9.32 34.20
C PRO A 949 25.65 -10.11 35.19
N GLN A 950 25.32 -10.06 36.47
CA GLN A 950 26.00 -10.81 37.55
C GLN A 950 25.97 -12.33 37.37
N MET A 951 25.01 -12.85 36.59
CA MET A 951 24.88 -14.28 36.25
C MET A 951 25.84 -14.74 35.16
N CYS A 952 26.64 -13.82 34.61
CA CYS A 952 27.66 -14.11 33.64
C CYS A 952 29.06 -13.85 34.21
N ARG A 953 30.06 -14.52 33.63
CA ARG A 953 31.48 -14.24 33.85
C ARG A 953 32.19 -14.09 32.50
N PRO A 954 33.25 -13.26 32.42
CA PRO A 954 34.06 -13.19 31.20
C PRO A 954 34.61 -14.57 30.81
N GLY A 955 34.69 -14.82 29.50
CA GLY A 955 35.43 -15.98 28.99
C GLY A 955 36.93 -15.71 28.89
N GLY A 956 37.69 -16.73 28.48
CA GLY A 956 39.13 -16.64 28.30
C GLY A 956 39.65 -17.75 27.39
N PHE A 957 40.73 -17.48 26.65
CA PHE A 957 41.28 -18.36 25.60
C PHE A 957 41.55 -19.81 26.04
N ASN A 958 41.70 -20.04 27.35
CA ASN A 958 41.97 -21.35 27.94
C ASN A 958 40.71 -22.06 28.50
N GLU A 959 39.55 -21.39 28.64
CA GLU A 959 38.35 -21.94 29.29
C GLU A 959 37.10 -21.97 28.38
N SER A 960 36.86 -20.90 27.61
CA SER A 960 35.77 -20.83 26.64
C SER A 960 36.09 -19.79 25.57
N LEU A 961 35.76 -20.12 24.32
CA LEU A 961 35.90 -19.21 23.20
C LEU A 961 34.83 -18.11 23.15
N LEU A 962 33.85 -18.12 24.06
CA LEU A 962 32.83 -17.08 24.18
C LEU A 962 33.40 -15.86 24.95
N PRO A 963 33.14 -14.62 24.51
CA PRO A 963 33.52 -13.41 25.25
C PRO A 963 32.87 -13.32 26.64
N LEU A 964 31.69 -13.90 26.78
CA LEU A 964 30.90 -13.96 28.00
C LEU A 964 30.28 -15.35 28.11
N GLN A 965 30.31 -15.95 29.28
CA GLN A 965 29.74 -17.28 29.56
C GLN A 965 28.88 -17.23 30.82
N SER A 966 27.92 -18.16 30.92
CA SER A 966 27.12 -18.35 32.13
C SER A 966 28.01 -18.71 33.32
N ASP A 967 27.73 -18.11 34.47
CA ASP A 967 28.39 -18.42 35.74
C ASP A 967 27.60 -19.54 36.45
N TYR A 968 27.89 -20.79 36.11
CA TYR A 968 27.13 -21.96 36.58
C TYR A 968 27.15 -22.13 38.10
N ASP A 969 28.24 -21.75 38.77
CA ASP A 969 28.34 -21.81 40.23
C ASP A 969 27.43 -20.77 40.89
N LYS A 970 27.37 -19.54 40.34
CA LYS A 970 26.41 -18.53 40.81
C LYS A 970 24.97 -18.92 40.50
N MET A 971 24.68 -19.49 39.32
CA MET A 971 23.34 -19.96 38.97
C MET A 971 22.88 -21.02 39.97
N ARG A 972 23.75 -21.97 40.33
CA ARG A 972 23.49 -22.97 41.37
C ARG A 972 23.27 -22.32 42.75
N GLY A 973 24.12 -21.38 43.15
CA GLY A 973 23.95 -20.66 44.41
C GLY A 973 22.62 -19.89 44.50
N GLN A 974 22.20 -19.25 43.41
CA GLN A 974 20.90 -18.60 43.32
C GLN A 974 19.74 -19.59 43.34
N PHE A 975 19.92 -20.77 42.73
CA PHE A 975 18.94 -21.85 42.82
C PHE A 975 18.74 -22.29 44.27
N SER A 976 19.81 -22.51 45.04
CA SER A 976 19.71 -22.90 46.45
C SER A 976 19.00 -21.83 47.31
N ILE A 977 19.11 -20.54 46.95
CA ILE A 977 18.43 -19.43 47.64
C ILE A 977 16.93 -19.38 47.28
N LEU A 978 16.61 -19.54 46.00
CA LEU A 978 15.25 -19.33 45.49
C LEU A 978 14.36 -20.58 45.63
N ARG A 979 14.93 -21.77 45.77
CA ARG A 979 14.18 -23.04 45.79
C ARG A 979 13.21 -23.18 46.95
N ASP A 980 13.50 -22.61 48.11
CA ASP A 980 12.64 -22.82 49.30
C ASP A 980 11.38 -21.93 49.27
N ASN A 981 11.36 -20.90 48.42
CA ASN A 981 10.28 -19.89 48.35
C ASN A 981 9.54 -19.84 47.00
N ASN A 982 9.85 -20.75 46.06
CA ASN A 982 9.25 -20.78 44.73
C ASN A 982 8.86 -22.20 44.32
N ASP A 983 7.72 -22.34 43.68
CA ASP A 983 7.14 -23.63 43.30
C ASP A 983 7.52 -24.04 41.86
N VAL A 984 7.72 -23.06 40.98
CA VAL A 984 8.12 -23.27 39.58
C VAL A 984 9.36 -22.43 39.26
N ILE A 985 10.47 -23.09 38.94
CA ILE A 985 11.77 -22.43 38.73
C ILE A 985 12.30 -22.76 37.34
N LEU A 986 12.59 -21.74 36.55
CA LEU A 986 13.25 -21.87 35.25
C LEU A 986 14.71 -21.45 35.35
N LEU A 987 15.61 -22.31 34.87
CA LEU A 987 17.02 -22.00 34.69
C LEU A 987 17.32 -21.87 33.19
N GLU A 988 17.72 -20.68 32.75
CA GLU A 988 18.12 -20.37 31.38
C GLU A 988 19.64 -20.59 31.19
N PHE A 989 19.98 -21.63 30.43
CA PHE A 989 21.36 -21.93 30.03
C PHE A 989 21.69 -21.26 28.69
N GLY A 990 22.19 -20.02 28.74
CA GLY A 990 22.35 -19.17 27.55
C GLY A 990 23.58 -19.40 26.66
N ASP A 991 24.53 -20.26 27.05
CA ASP A 991 25.82 -20.38 26.35
C ASP A 991 25.69 -20.93 24.92
N LEU A 992 24.74 -21.83 24.65
CA LEU A 992 24.46 -22.26 23.27
C LEU A 992 23.91 -21.11 22.42
N SER A 993 23.01 -20.30 22.97
CA SER A 993 22.50 -19.09 22.30
C SER A 993 23.61 -18.08 21.99
N ARG A 994 24.56 -17.90 22.91
CA ARG A 994 25.75 -17.06 22.69
C ARG A 994 26.62 -17.62 21.55
N LEU A 995 26.91 -18.92 21.58
CA LEU A 995 27.68 -19.59 20.54
C LEU A 995 27.01 -19.49 19.16
N GLU A 996 25.71 -19.70 19.07
CA GLU A 996 24.94 -19.58 17.82
C GLU A 996 24.99 -18.16 17.25
N SER A 997 24.92 -17.14 18.11
CA SER A 997 25.02 -15.73 17.67
C SER A 997 26.38 -15.39 17.04
N MET A 998 27.42 -16.16 17.39
CA MET A 998 28.78 -16.01 16.90
C MET A 998 29.16 -17.06 15.84
N TYR A 999 28.21 -17.85 15.34
CA TYR A 999 28.47 -18.97 14.42
C TYR A 999 29.39 -18.60 13.25
N SER A 1000 29.16 -17.44 12.62
CA SER A 1000 29.93 -16.92 11.48
C SER A 1000 31.38 -16.56 11.81
N SER A 1001 31.72 -16.46 13.09
CA SER A 1001 33.04 -16.12 13.58
C SER A 1001 33.91 -17.35 13.87
N PHE A 1002 33.35 -18.56 13.81
CA PHE A 1002 34.05 -19.82 14.09
C PHE A 1002 34.21 -20.68 12.83
N SER A 1003 35.33 -21.40 12.73
CA SER A 1003 35.43 -22.54 11.80
C SER A 1003 34.50 -23.66 12.27
N LEU A 1004 33.98 -24.47 11.35
CA LEU A 1004 33.06 -25.56 11.70
C LEU A 1004 33.64 -26.53 12.74
N ALA A 1005 34.95 -26.80 12.68
CA ALA A 1005 35.63 -27.64 13.66
C ALA A 1005 35.64 -27.01 15.05
N ARG A 1006 36.05 -25.73 15.18
CA ARG A 1006 36.06 -25.02 16.47
C ARG A 1006 34.67 -24.82 17.04
N TYR A 1007 33.68 -24.52 16.20
CA TYR A 1007 32.30 -24.39 16.63
C TYR A 1007 31.78 -25.72 17.24
N ARG A 1008 32.06 -26.86 16.59
CA ARG A 1008 31.64 -28.18 17.09
C ARG A 1008 32.32 -28.54 18.41
N GLU A 1009 33.60 -28.22 18.53
CA GLU A 1009 34.39 -28.43 19.74
C GLU A 1009 33.84 -27.58 20.91
N GLU A 1010 33.66 -26.27 20.70
CA GLU A 1010 33.12 -25.39 21.75
C GLU A 1010 31.68 -25.76 22.11
N ARG A 1011 30.84 -26.14 21.13
CA ARG A 1011 29.49 -26.64 21.39
C ARG A 1011 29.52 -27.85 22.32
N LYS A 1012 30.40 -28.81 22.06
CA LYS A 1012 30.59 -30.00 22.90
C LYS A 1012 31.00 -29.61 24.32
N ASN A 1013 31.96 -28.69 24.46
CA ASN A 1013 32.42 -28.21 25.78
C ASN A 1013 31.31 -27.52 26.56
N ILE A 1014 30.51 -26.67 25.90
CA ILE A 1014 29.34 -26.02 26.51
C ILE A 1014 28.34 -27.06 26.99
N LEU A 1015 27.99 -28.04 26.16
CA LEU A 1015 27.05 -29.11 26.52
C LEU A 1015 27.52 -29.91 27.74
N GLN A 1016 28.81 -30.22 27.83
CA GLN A 1016 29.39 -30.91 28.99
C GLN A 1016 29.31 -30.06 30.27
N ARG A 1017 29.50 -28.74 30.17
CA ARG A 1017 29.34 -27.83 31.31
C ARG A 1017 27.89 -27.72 31.77
N ILE A 1018 26.95 -27.62 30.82
CA ILE A 1018 25.51 -27.62 31.11
C ILE A 1018 25.09 -28.94 31.78
N ASP A 1019 25.50 -30.08 31.23
CA ASP A 1019 25.23 -31.42 31.78
C ASP A 1019 25.77 -31.57 33.21
N GLY A 1020 27.00 -31.11 33.45
CA GLY A 1020 27.61 -31.09 34.77
C GLY A 1020 26.91 -30.17 35.77
N SER A 1021 26.49 -28.98 35.34
CA SER A 1021 25.74 -28.03 36.18
C SER A 1021 24.37 -28.59 36.57
N ILE A 1022 23.64 -29.17 35.61
CA ILE A 1022 22.34 -29.83 35.86
C ILE A 1022 22.52 -30.98 36.85
N ARG A 1023 23.54 -31.82 36.67
CA ARG A 1023 23.86 -32.90 37.61
C ARG A 1023 24.05 -32.38 39.04
N GLN A 1024 24.86 -31.33 39.21
CA GLN A 1024 25.13 -30.77 40.54
C GLN A 1024 23.87 -30.20 41.21
N ILE A 1025 23.03 -29.50 40.45
CA ILE A 1025 21.76 -28.96 40.95
C ILE A 1025 20.83 -30.11 41.37
N GLN A 1026 20.77 -31.17 40.58
CA GLN A 1026 19.95 -32.34 40.87
C GLN A 1026 20.43 -33.12 42.10
N GLU A 1027 21.74 -33.19 42.34
CA GLU A 1027 22.31 -33.80 43.55
C GLU A 1027 21.96 -33.01 44.84
N GLU A 1028 21.59 -31.73 44.73
CA GLU A 1028 21.13 -30.91 45.88
C GLU A 1028 19.64 -31.05 46.20
N LEU A 1029 18.86 -31.68 45.33
CA LEU A 1029 17.43 -31.88 45.53
C LEU A 1029 17.20 -33.02 46.53
N LEU A 1030 16.30 -32.80 47.49
CA LEU A 1030 15.88 -33.85 48.40
C LEU A 1030 15.16 -34.97 47.63
N PRO A 1031 15.29 -36.24 48.05
CA PRO A 1031 14.52 -37.33 47.47
C PRO A 1031 13.01 -37.07 47.64
N GLY A 1032 12.29 -36.81 46.53
CA GLY A 1032 10.86 -36.44 46.51
C GLY A 1032 10.31 -36.20 45.10
N ASP A 1033 9.00 -35.92 44.98
CA ASP A 1033 8.26 -35.72 43.71
C ASP A 1033 8.58 -34.35 43.03
N ASN A 1034 9.83 -34.10 42.66
CA ASN A 1034 10.18 -32.95 41.79
C ASN A 1034 9.89 -33.29 40.32
N PHE A 1035 9.20 -32.39 39.61
CA PHE A 1035 8.94 -32.53 38.17
C PHE A 1035 9.94 -31.72 37.36
N ILE A 1036 10.74 -32.40 36.54
CA ILE A 1036 11.82 -31.78 35.78
C ILE A 1036 11.44 -31.73 34.30
N TYR A 1037 11.53 -30.55 33.71
CA TYR A 1037 11.43 -30.33 32.27
C TYR A 1037 12.79 -29.91 31.73
N ILE A 1038 13.19 -30.50 30.61
CA ILE A 1038 14.29 -29.99 29.79
C ILE A 1038 13.68 -29.60 28.46
N ILE A 1039 13.82 -28.35 28.06
CA ILE A 1039 13.17 -27.83 26.85
C ILE A 1039 14.14 -26.98 26.02
N SER A 1040 13.90 -27.00 24.72
CA SER A 1040 14.55 -26.11 23.77
C SER A 1040 13.49 -25.34 22.95
N PRO A 1041 13.23 -24.06 23.27
CA PRO A 1041 12.14 -23.30 22.65
C PRO A 1041 12.40 -22.96 21.19
N SER A 1042 13.65 -23.08 20.71
CA SER A 1042 13.98 -22.83 19.31
C SER A 1042 15.14 -23.69 18.79
N PRO A 1043 15.13 -24.08 17.50
CA PRO A 1043 16.13 -24.97 16.95
C PRO A 1043 17.50 -24.29 16.79
N SER A 1044 18.55 -25.09 16.80
CA SER A 1044 19.91 -24.65 16.43
C SER A 1044 19.98 -24.25 14.94
N ARG A 1045 20.95 -23.41 14.57
CA ARG A 1045 21.14 -23.03 13.15
C ARG A 1045 21.51 -24.23 12.27
N ASN A 1046 22.27 -25.19 12.81
CA ASN A 1046 22.61 -26.44 12.12
C ASN A 1046 21.40 -27.34 11.85
N SER A 1047 20.33 -27.20 12.65
CA SER A 1047 19.05 -27.90 12.44
C SER A 1047 18.12 -27.13 11.49
N TYR A 1048 18.30 -25.80 11.40
CA TYR A 1048 17.54 -24.94 10.49
C TYR A 1048 17.89 -25.18 9.01
N ILE A 1049 19.19 -25.37 8.69
CA ILE A 1049 19.69 -25.57 7.32
C ILE A 1049 19.07 -26.81 6.61
N PRO A 1050 18.95 -27.99 7.26
CA PRO A 1050 18.28 -29.17 6.69
C PRO A 1050 16.76 -29.22 6.96
N SER A 1051 16.12 -28.15 7.45
CA SER A 1051 14.69 -28.15 7.86
C SER A 1051 14.32 -29.11 9.00
N ALA A 1052 15.27 -29.49 9.85
CA ALA A 1052 15.04 -30.29 11.06
C ALA A 1052 14.58 -29.38 12.22
N LEU A 1053 13.33 -28.93 12.19
CA LEU A 1053 12.83 -27.85 13.08
C LEU A 1053 12.22 -28.33 14.41
N LEU A 1054 12.19 -29.64 14.64
CA LEU A 1054 11.76 -30.24 15.91
C LEU A 1054 12.89 -30.16 16.93
N THR A 1055 12.57 -29.82 18.18
CA THR A 1055 13.52 -29.71 19.29
C THR A 1055 13.21 -30.72 20.40
N PRO A 1056 14.19 -31.10 21.25
CA PRO A 1056 13.94 -31.92 22.43
C PRO A 1056 13.00 -31.26 23.44
#